data_AF-A0A496BMZ0-F1
#
_entry.id   AF-A0A496BMZ0-F1
#
_cell.length_a   1.000
_cell.length_b   1.000
_cell.length_c   1.000
_cell.angle_alpha   90.00
_cell.angle_beta   90.00
_cell.angle_gamma   90.00
#
_symmetry.space_group_name_H-M   'P 1'
#
loop_
_entity.id
_entity.type
_entity.pdbx_description
1 polymer ?
#
loop_
_entity_poly.entity_id
_entity_poly.type
_entity_poly.pdbx_seq_one_letter_code
_entity_poly.pdbx_strand_id
1 'polypeptide(L)'
;MIRGAGGLEHSENFLNDRLYWAFFHGLGNAGDLPEESAVAIERRGEVPFLNGGLFEMQEYDRRNRVHIPNDKFAEILELFERYNFTVTESTPLDIEVAVDPEMLGKVFEELVTGRHDTGSYYTPRPVVSFMCRESLKICLQNKTDETEECLKRFVDDGDATAIRDPEKLLKVLQTLRICDPACGSGAYLLGMMSELLRLREALFQTNQIDSTTTYQRKLDIIQQNLYGVDKDDFATNIAMLRLWLSLAVDFEGDTPEPLPNLDYKVATGDSLTGPAPEPPDEQIRHEDHLIRQIQEHKAEYSITYIDPEKQELREAIAELKRQLHGWQPDADGFIWQVEFSEVFQEGGFDVVIGNPPYVRQELIRPIKPTLRRLFPEVYAGTADLYVYFYKRGTELLRTSGVLTYISSNSFLRAGFSKKLRGFFAGKMRLQKLLDFGSIPVFRAHVDTCIFLVENTEPNGTVFLAATVRDQADIPRLSEAFQEHAISMRPRDLSAEGWVLTSAEAYRLLEKLENVGTSFEEYVDGGFYRGMTIGCNEAFIINEFVRQQLIFENANSSELIKPSLRGRTLKKWKVEATNEYMIVIASSTNEEWPWSNARNASEAERIFERTYPAIYQHLNSYRERLIAREDQGKFYWELRSCAYYAGFAKPKIIYPQTAKSLYACYDTDKTFGVNSIYFIPTDDLSLLAILNSQLFDWYARHKFQSLNDPWAGGRLQFLAQYMKHVPIVDRTATQRAELTNLVERILADPESGGVRDIERKIDVVVYQLYGLTDAEIELIKRSYRDAGMEV
;
A
#
# COMPACT_ATOMS: atom_id res chain seq x y z
N MET A 1 21.03 25.44 28.30
CA MET A 1 21.53 24.94 29.60
C MET A 1 22.75 24.01 29.51
N ILE A 2 23.45 23.93 28.37
CA ILE A 2 24.73 23.17 28.25
C ILE A 2 25.84 24.17 27.91
N ARG A 3 26.23 25.02 28.87
CA ARG A 3 27.46 25.82 28.77
C ARG A 3 28.31 25.46 29.97
N GLY A 4 28.97 24.31 29.88
CA GLY A 4 29.73 23.75 31.00
C GLY A 4 30.73 22.66 30.61
N ALA A 5 31.09 22.50 29.33
CA ALA A 5 32.18 21.58 28.96
C ALA A 5 33.57 22.10 29.40
N GLY A 6 33.68 23.38 29.77
CA GLY A 6 34.95 24.03 30.13
C GLY A 6 35.41 23.85 31.59
N GLY A 7 34.73 23.03 32.39
CA GLY A 7 35.02 22.88 33.82
C GLY A 7 35.11 21.45 34.34
N LEU A 8 35.14 20.43 33.47
CA LEU A 8 35.29 19.03 33.92
C LEU A 8 36.75 18.78 34.33
N GLU A 9 36.95 18.25 35.54
CA GLU A 9 38.26 17.72 35.94
C GLU A 9 38.66 16.58 34.98
N HIS A 10 39.97 16.36 34.77
CA HIS A 10 40.49 15.39 33.79
C HIS A 10 40.05 13.92 34.01
N SER A 11 39.32 13.64 35.09
CA SER A 11 38.78 12.32 35.48
C SER A 11 37.26 12.17 35.38
N GLU A 12 36.49 13.22 35.08
CA GLU A 12 35.02 13.15 35.02
C GLU A 12 34.52 12.75 33.62
N ASN A 13 33.52 11.86 33.55
CA ASN A 13 32.86 11.44 32.32
C ASN A 13 31.52 12.19 32.14
N PHE A 14 31.33 12.90 31.02
CA PHE A 14 30.15 13.75 30.82
C PHE A 14 28.82 12.97 30.84
N LEU A 15 28.79 11.76 30.28
CA LEU A 15 27.58 10.92 30.30
C LEU A 15 27.26 10.46 31.73
N ASN A 16 28.24 9.89 32.43
CA ASN A 16 28.01 9.19 33.69
C ASN A 16 28.00 10.11 34.92
N ASP A 17 28.75 11.22 34.90
CA ASP A 17 28.87 12.15 36.02
C ASP A 17 27.95 13.37 35.90
N ARG A 18 27.40 13.66 34.70
CA ARG A 18 26.47 14.79 34.49
C ARG A 18 25.12 14.33 33.94
N LEU A 19 25.05 13.77 32.74
CA LEU A 19 23.76 13.44 32.11
C LEU A 19 22.97 12.39 32.89
N TYR A 20 23.64 11.35 33.40
CA TYR A 20 23.02 10.35 34.26
C TYR A 20 22.31 10.98 35.47
N TRP A 21 22.97 11.92 36.14
CA TRP A 21 22.42 12.63 37.29
C TRP A 21 21.28 13.57 36.88
N ALA A 22 21.44 14.32 35.80
CA ALA A 22 20.39 15.21 35.30
C ALA A 22 19.14 14.43 34.88
N PHE A 23 19.29 13.29 34.20
CA PHE A 23 18.16 12.47 33.72
C PHE A 23 17.44 11.78 34.86
N PHE A 24 18.13 11.07 35.73
CA PHE A 24 17.47 10.16 36.66
C PHE A 24 17.32 10.72 38.08
N HIS A 25 18.18 11.65 38.48
CA HIS A 25 18.11 12.31 39.79
C HIS A 25 17.57 13.73 39.73
N GLY A 26 17.42 14.31 38.52
CA GLY A 26 16.73 15.57 38.28
C GLY A 26 15.39 15.36 37.60
N LEU A 27 15.40 15.08 36.29
CA LEU A 27 14.18 14.93 35.48
C LEU A 27 13.31 13.76 35.92
N GLY A 28 13.89 12.67 36.41
CA GLY A 28 13.21 11.43 36.83
C GLY A 28 12.76 11.38 38.29
N ASN A 29 13.18 12.30 39.17
CA ASN A 29 12.86 12.22 40.61
C ASN A 29 12.32 13.55 41.18
N ALA A 30 11.16 13.49 41.84
CA ALA A 30 10.38 14.65 42.29
C ALA A 30 10.94 15.37 43.52
N GLY A 31 11.96 14.80 44.18
CA GLY A 31 12.43 15.28 45.47
C GLY A 31 13.93 15.55 45.51
N ASP A 32 14.30 16.68 46.10
CA ASP A 32 15.57 16.79 46.83
C ASP A 32 15.61 15.63 47.82
N LEU A 33 16.49 14.64 47.57
CA LEU A 33 16.72 13.60 48.55
C LEU A 33 17.16 14.30 49.86
N PRO A 34 16.60 13.96 51.03
CA PRO A 34 16.85 14.68 52.30
C PRO A 34 18.33 14.75 52.76
N GLU A 35 19.25 14.11 52.04
CA GLU A 35 20.70 14.07 52.29
C GLU A 35 21.53 14.25 50.99
N GLU A 36 21.09 15.08 50.04
CA GLU A 36 21.91 15.36 48.85
C GLU A 36 23.15 16.20 49.22
N SER A 37 24.34 15.60 49.09
CA SER A 37 25.62 16.31 49.24
C SER A 37 25.73 17.46 48.23
N ALA A 38 26.48 18.53 48.54
CA ALA A 38 26.69 19.64 47.61
C ALA A 38 27.18 19.21 46.21
N VAL A 39 27.95 18.12 46.15
CA VAL A 39 28.44 17.49 44.91
C VAL A 39 27.30 16.88 44.10
N ALA A 40 26.29 16.29 44.75
CA ALA A 40 25.13 15.72 44.08
C ALA A 40 24.24 16.83 43.46
N ILE A 41 24.03 17.93 44.20
CA ILE A 41 23.30 19.11 43.70
C ILE A 41 24.01 19.72 42.48
N GLU A 42 25.34 19.84 42.55
CA GLU A 42 26.14 20.35 41.43
C GLU A 42 26.08 19.44 40.18
N ARG A 43 26.08 18.12 40.38
CA ARG A 43 26.00 17.13 39.29
C ARG A 43 24.61 17.05 38.66
N ARG A 44 23.55 17.15 39.45
CA ARG A 44 22.14 17.18 39.00
C ARG A 44 21.85 18.43 38.15
N GLY A 45 22.34 19.59 38.59
CA GLY A 45 22.01 20.88 37.99
C GLY A 45 20.57 21.33 38.27
N GLU A 46 20.18 22.45 37.68
CA GLU A 46 18.81 23.00 37.75
C GLU A 46 17.98 22.45 36.58
N VAL A 47 17.25 21.36 36.81
CA VAL A 47 16.32 20.78 35.83
C VAL A 47 14.95 20.53 36.49
N PRO A 48 13.83 20.71 35.76
CA PRO A 48 12.51 20.45 36.31
C PRO A 48 12.26 18.94 36.46
N PHE A 49 11.31 18.57 37.31
CA PHE A 49 10.84 17.19 37.40
C PHE A 49 9.80 16.92 36.30
N LEU A 50 10.06 15.93 35.45
CA LEU A 50 9.18 15.57 34.33
C LEU A 50 8.71 14.10 34.41
N ASN A 51 9.57 13.17 34.81
CA ASN A 51 9.38 11.71 34.82
C ASN A 51 8.47 11.20 33.68
N GLY A 52 7.20 10.88 33.99
CA GLY A 52 6.21 10.38 33.04
C GLY A 52 6.53 9.04 32.39
N GLY A 53 7.52 8.29 32.88
CA GLY A 53 8.00 7.05 32.27
C GLY A 53 9.19 7.25 31.32
N LEU A 54 9.38 8.45 30.75
CA LEU A 54 10.51 8.76 29.87
C LEU A 54 11.86 8.70 30.59
N PHE A 55 11.90 9.22 31.81
CA PHE A 55 13.10 9.32 32.64
C PHE A 55 13.14 8.25 33.76
N GLU A 56 12.35 7.19 33.62
CA GLU A 56 12.37 6.07 34.56
C GLU A 56 13.64 5.23 34.35
N MET A 57 14.39 4.94 35.43
CA MET A 57 15.61 4.13 35.34
C MET A 57 15.31 2.67 34.97
N GLN A 58 15.80 2.24 33.80
CA GLN A 58 15.76 0.84 33.38
C GLN A 58 16.88 0.03 34.03
N GLU A 59 16.80 -1.31 33.96
CA GLU A 59 17.81 -2.20 34.55
C GLU A 59 19.21 -1.98 33.95
N TYR A 60 19.28 -1.62 32.67
CA TYR A 60 20.51 -1.26 31.99
C TYR A 60 21.12 0.04 32.54
N ASP A 61 20.30 1.06 32.78
CA ASP A 61 20.74 2.36 33.30
C ASP A 61 21.32 2.20 34.71
N ARG A 62 20.65 1.42 35.56
CA ARG A 62 21.11 1.11 36.93
C ARG A 62 22.52 0.48 36.96
N ARG A 63 22.90 -0.25 35.91
CA ARG A 63 24.24 -0.84 35.81
C ARG A 63 25.31 0.21 35.51
N ASN A 64 24.95 1.33 34.89
CA ASN A 64 25.79 2.47 34.52
C ASN A 64 27.17 2.06 33.94
N ARG A 65 27.17 1.16 32.95
CA ARG A 65 28.41 0.57 32.37
C ARG A 65 28.84 1.19 31.05
N VAL A 66 28.05 2.11 30.50
CA VAL A 66 28.38 2.76 29.24
C VAL A 66 29.44 3.80 29.49
N HIS A 67 30.50 3.81 28.70
CA HIS A 67 31.52 4.84 28.79
C HIS A 67 31.78 5.41 27.40
N ILE A 68 31.25 6.61 27.16
CA ILE A 68 31.55 7.39 25.95
C ILE A 68 32.67 8.37 26.31
N PRO A 69 33.82 8.34 25.63
CA PRO A 69 34.88 9.33 25.81
C PRO A 69 34.38 10.77 25.59
N ASN A 70 34.81 11.70 26.44
CA ASN A 70 34.32 13.09 26.40
C ASN A 70 34.61 13.80 25.07
N ASP A 71 35.73 13.49 24.39
CA ASP A 71 36.06 14.00 23.07
C ASP A 71 35.03 13.56 22.02
N LYS A 72 34.58 12.31 22.08
CA LYS A 72 33.52 11.79 21.20
C LYS A 72 32.15 12.34 21.52
N PHE A 73 31.86 12.57 22.80
CA PHE A 73 30.62 13.22 23.19
C PHE A 73 30.58 14.69 22.73
N ALA A 74 31.71 15.40 22.80
CA ALA A 74 31.84 16.76 22.30
C ALA A 74 31.59 16.84 20.78
N GLU A 75 32.14 15.90 19.98
CA GLU A 75 31.85 15.82 18.53
C GLU A 75 30.33 15.70 18.24
N ILE A 76 29.58 14.97 19.07
CA ILE A 76 28.12 14.83 18.94
C ILE A 76 27.40 16.12 19.30
N LEU A 77 27.78 16.77 20.40
CA LEU A 77 27.19 18.04 20.82
C LEU A 77 27.47 19.15 19.80
N GLU A 78 28.69 19.25 19.27
CA GLU A 78 29.04 20.19 18.20
C GLU A 78 28.22 19.96 16.93
N LEU A 79 27.79 18.72 16.66
CA LEU A 79 26.88 18.44 15.56
C LEU A 79 25.48 18.98 15.87
N PHE A 80 24.92 18.68 17.04
CA PHE A 80 23.58 19.13 17.42
C PHE A 80 23.48 20.64 17.57
N GLU A 81 24.53 21.32 18.03
CA GLU A 81 24.60 22.78 18.14
C GLU A 81 24.52 23.52 16.78
N ARG A 82 24.72 22.82 15.66
CA ARG A 82 24.55 23.39 14.30
C ARG A 82 23.10 23.52 13.88
N TYR A 83 22.19 22.88 14.61
CA TYR A 83 20.76 22.83 14.29
C TYR A 83 19.96 23.56 15.37
N ASN A 84 18.94 24.29 14.95
CA ASN A 84 17.95 24.80 15.88
C ASN A 84 16.95 23.68 16.16
N PHE A 85 16.80 23.22 17.39
CA PHE A 85 15.72 22.30 17.72
C PHE A 85 14.43 23.10 17.85
N THR A 86 13.48 22.86 16.96
CA THR A 86 12.14 23.44 17.05
C THR A 86 11.21 22.41 17.63
N VAL A 87 10.29 22.87 18.46
CA VAL A 87 9.30 21.99 19.08
C VAL A 87 8.01 21.94 18.24
N THR A 88 7.87 22.86 17.28
CA THR A 88 6.81 22.89 16.28
C THR A 88 7.21 22.11 15.03
N GLU A 89 6.29 21.28 14.54
CA GLU A 89 6.35 20.61 13.25
C GLU A 89 6.14 21.66 12.12
N SER A 90 7.22 22.26 11.64
CA SER A 90 7.19 23.40 10.71
C SER A 90 6.61 23.05 9.33
N THR A 91 5.95 24.03 8.69
CA THR A 91 5.59 23.95 7.27
C THR A 91 6.85 24.08 6.39
N PRO A 92 6.87 23.51 5.15
CA PRO A 92 8.05 23.53 4.26
C PRO A 92 8.57 24.92 3.85
N LEU A 93 7.87 25.99 4.23
CA LEU A 93 8.19 27.37 3.90
C LEU A 93 9.05 28.08 4.96
N ASP A 94 9.18 27.52 6.17
CA ASP A 94 10.08 28.05 7.20
C ASP A 94 11.47 27.42 7.05
N ILE A 95 12.23 27.93 6.09
CA ILE A 95 13.64 27.57 5.87
C ILE A 95 14.49 28.29 6.92
N GLU A 96 14.38 27.84 8.16
CA GLU A 96 15.53 27.78 9.07
C GLU A 96 15.85 26.30 9.29
N VAL A 97 17.13 25.97 9.46
CA VAL A 97 17.62 24.58 9.64
C VAL A 97 17.18 24.08 11.02
N ALA A 98 15.91 23.73 11.11
CA ALA A 98 15.20 23.36 12.32
C ALA A 98 15.00 21.83 12.37
N VAL A 99 15.34 21.21 13.50
CA VAL A 99 15.07 19.80 13.79
C VAL A 99 13.76 19.72 14.57
N ASP A 100 12.72 19.21 13.92
CA ASP A 100 11.39 19.02 14.49
C ASP A 100 11.19 17.58 15.03
N PRO A 101 10.14 17.32 15.83
CA PRO A 101 9.80 15.97 16.28
C PRO A 101 9.44 14.99 15.15
N GLU A 102 9.16 15.47 13.92
CA GLU A 102 8.94 14.61 12.75
C GLU A 102 10.24 13.93 12.31
N MET A 103 11.38 14.62 12.47
CA MET A 103 12.71 14.06 12.19
C MET A 103 12.98 12.81 13.01
N LEU A 104 12.47 12.68 14.24
CA LEU A 104 12.60 11.46 15.05
C LEU A 104 11.93 10.26 14.36
N GLY A 105 10.79 10.45 13.70
CA GLY A 105 10.15 9.42 12.89
C GLY A 105 11.01 9.01 11.69
N LYS A 106 11.58 10.00 10.98
CA LYS A 106 12.49 9.75 9.84
C LYS A 106 13.80 9.07 10.27
N VAL A 107 14.35 9.45 11.41
CA VAL A 107 15.55 8.85 12.00
C VAL A 107 15.26 7.42 12.46
N PHE A 108 14.11 7.17 13.09
CA PHE A 108 13.63 5.81 13.38
C PHE A 108 13.65 4.95 12.11
N GLU A 109 13.11 5.45 10.99
CA GLU A 109 13.12 4.72 9.71
C GLU A 109 14.51 4.46 9.13
N GLU A 110 15.46 5.37 9.37
CA GLU A 110 16.86 5.23 8.94
C GLU A 110 17.66 4.28 9.81
N LEU A 111 17.37 4.22 11.11
CA LEU A 111 18.08 3.38 12.07
C LEU A 111 17.56 1.94 12.12
N VAL A 112 16.29 1.68 11.79
CA VAL A 112 15.75 0.31 11.74
C VAL A 112 16.34 -0.46 10.55
N THR A 113 17.39 -1.23 10.83
CA THR A 113 17.99 -2.18 9.89
C THR A 113 17.00 -3.34 9.60
N GLY A 114 16.77 -3.70 8.33
CA GLY A 114 15.88 -4.82 7.94
C GLY A 114 14.54 -4.46 7.32
N ARG A 115 14.37 -3.22 6.81
CA ARG A 115 13.14 -2.65 6.20
C ARG A 115 12.28 -3.56 5.31
N HIS A 116 12.89 -4.50 4.57
CA HIS A 116 12.16 -5.37 3.65
C HIS A 116 11.33 -6.45 4.34
N ASP A 117 11.68 -6.80 5.59
CA ASP A 117 11.06 -7.91 6.30
C ASP A 117 9.94 -7.47 7.23
N THR A 118 9.98 -6.23 7.74
CA THR A 118 8.98 -5.68 8.68
C THR A 118 7.83 -4.93 8.00
N GLY A 119 8.05 -4.34 6.81
CA GLY A 119 7.01 -3.69 6.02
C GLY A 119 6.45 -2.38 6.60
N SER A 120 7.19 -1.71 7.49
CA SER A 120 6.81 -0.45 8.15
C SER A 120 7.19 0.77 7.31
N TYR A 121 6.23 1.66 7.01
CA TYR A 121 6.46 2.88 6.22
C TYR A 121 5.78 4.11 6.85
N TYR A 122 6.48 5.25 6.80
CA TYR A 122 5.90 6.54 7.18
C TYR A 122 4.66 6.87 6.36
N THR A 123 3.63 7.40 7.02
CA THR A 123 2.47 7.94 6.32
C THR A 123 2.58 9.46 6.20
N PRO A 124 2.53 10.04 4.97
CA PRO A 124 2.56 11.49 4.77
C PRO A 124 1.43 12.22 5.52
N ARG A 125 1.72 13.41 6.06
CA ARG A 125 0.73 14.23 6.80
C ARG A 125 -0.61 14.42 6.09
N PRO A 126 -0.68 14.74 4.77
CA PRO A 126 -1.97 14.91 4.10
C PRO A 126 -2.83 13.65 4.12
N VAL A 127 -2.22 12.46 4.03
CA VAL A 127 -2.91 11.17 4.11
C VAL A 127 -3.42 10.93 5.53
N VAL A 128 -2.58 11.17 6.54
CA VAL A 128 -2.95 11.04 7.95
C VAL A 128 -4.12 11.97 8.29
N SER A 129 -4.03 13.27 7.95
CA SER A 129 -5.08 14.25 8.22
C SER A 129 -6.38 13.89 7.50
N PHE A 130 -6.33 13.49 6.23
CA PHE A 130 -7.50 13.00 5.51
C PHE A 130 -8.16 11.81 6.24
N MET A 131 -7.39 10.79 6.60
CA MET A 131 -7.92 9.62 7.29
C MET A 131 -8.53 9.96 8.66
N CYS A 132 -7.90 10.82 9.45
CA CYS A 132 -8.44 11.28 10.73
C CYS A 132 -9.75 12.04 10.54
N ARG A 133 -9.78 13.03 9.65
CA ARG A 133 -10.98 13.85 9.38
C ARG A 133 -12.14 13.02 8.88
N GLU A 134 -11.91 12.13 7.93
CA GLU A 134 -12.97 11.27 7.39
C GLU A 134 -13.52 10.30 8.44
N SER A 135 -12.67 9.78 9.33
CA SER A 135 -13.11 8.96 10.47
C SER A 135 -13.96 9.77 11.46
N LEU A 136 -13.52 10.98 11.81
CA LEU A 136 -14.23 11.86 12.73
C LEU A 136 -15.62 12.25 12.18
N LYS A 137 -15.75 12.58 10.89
CA LYS A 137 -17.06 12.90 10.28
C LYS A 137 -18.08 11.80 10.53
N ILE A 138 -17.71 10.55 10.28
CA ILE A 138 -18.60 9.39 10.45
C ILE A 138 -18.91 9.15 11.95
N CYS A 139 -17.89 9.20 12.82
CA CYS A 139 -18.10 9.00 14.26
C CYS A 139 -18.99 10.06 14.89
N LEU A 140 -18.79 11.33 14.53
CA LEU A 140 -19.60 12.44 15.02
C LEU A 140 -21.04 12.33 14.50
N GLN A 141 -21.23 11.93 13.23
CA GLN A 141 -22.55 11.69 12.65
C GLN A 141 -23.30 10.57 13.37
N ASN A 142 -22.60 9.52 13.83
CA ASN A 142 -23.20 8.41 14.55
C ASN A 142 -23.58 8.73 16.01
N LYS A 143 -22.99 9.78 16.61
CA LYS A 143 -23.14 10.09 18.04
C LYS A 143 -23.87 11.40 18.32
N THR A 144 -24.15 12.17 17.29
CA THR A 144 -24.81 13.47 17.38
C THR A 144 -26.00 13.53 16.42
N ASP A 145 -26.87 14.51 16.61
CA ASP A 145 -28.01 14.78 15.73
C ASP A 145 -27.67 15.89 14.70
N GLU A 146 -26.38 16.13 14.50
CA GLU A 146 -25.86 17.11 13.55
C GLU A 146 -25.97 16.59 12.11
N THR A 147 -26.18 17.51 11.17
CA THR A 147 -26.27 17.13 9.75
C THR A 147 -24.89 16.87 9.15
N GLU A 148 -24.82 16.01 8.13
CA GLU A 148 -23.57 15.69 7.43
C GLU A 148 -22.87 16.95 6.89
N GLU A 149 -23.63 17.91 6.36
CA GLU A 149 -23.11 19.18 5.85
C GLU A 149 -22.48 20.04 6.96
N CYS A 150 -23.12 20.11 8.14
CA CYS A 150 -22.59 20.83 9.30
C CYS A 150 -21.30 20.19 9.80
N LEU A 151 -21.29 18.86 9.96
CA LEU A 151 -20.11 18.12 10.41
C LEU A 151 -18.96 18.20 9.41
N LYS A 152 -19.26 18.22 8.11
CA LYS A 152 -18.26 18.42 7.07
C LYS A 152 -17.57 19.78 7.23
N ARG A 153 -18.33 20.88 7.34
CA ARG A 153 -17.78 22.23 7.56
C ARG A 153 -17.00 22.33 8.87
N PHE A 154 -17.52 21.76 9.94
CA PHE A 154 -16.83 21.74 11.23
C PHE A 154 -15.50 20.97 11.15
N VAL A 155 -15.52 19.76 10.58
CA VAL A 155 -14.32 18.91 10.51
C VAL A 155 -13.32 19.36 9.45
N ASP A 156 -13.74 19.90 8.31
CA ASP A 156 -12.80 20.35 7.28
C ASP A 156 -12.27 21.76 7.54
N ASP A 157 -13.15 22.68 7.92
CA ASP A 157 -12.84 24.12 8.00
C ASP A 157 -12.66 24.63 9.44
N GLY A 158 -13.05 23.84 10.45
CA GLY A 158 -13.09 24.29 11.84
C GLY A 158 -14.27 25.24 12.11
N ASP A 159 -15.29 25.24 11.26
CA ASP A 159 -16.44 26.12 11.40
C ASP A 159 -17.53 25.49 12.30
N ALA A 160 -17.59 25.95 13.55
CA ALA A 160 -18.58 25.49 14.53
C ALA A 160 -19.90 26.30 14.51
N THR A 161 -20.04 27.31 13.64
CA THR A 161 -21.20 28.25 13.69
C THR A 161 -22.54 27.58 13.41
N ALA A 162 -22.54 26.48 12.65
CA ALA A 162 -23.74 25.75 12.25
C ALA A 162 -24.04 24.53 13.14
N ILE A 163 -23.27 24.30 14.21
CA ILE A 163 -23.49 23.22 15.17
C ILE A 163 -24.69 23.55 16.05
N ARG A 164 -25.63 22.61 16.19
CA ARG A 164 -26.87 22.78 16.96
C ARG A 164 -26.69 22.55 18.46
N ASP A 165 -25.89 21.56 18.84
CA ASP A 165 -25.63 21.16 20.23
C ASP A 165 -24.11 21.05 20.48
N PRO A 166 -23.43 22.20 20.66
CA PRO A 166 -21.98 22.24 20.81
C PRO A 166 -21.50 21.58 22.12
N GLU A 167 -22.29 21.59 23.19
CA GLU A 167 -21.97 20.89 24.44
C GLU A 167 -21.99 19.36 24.27
N LYS A 168 -23.01 18.80 23.60
CA LYS A 168 -23.04 17.36 23.28
C LYS A 168 -21.88 16.99 22.36
N LEU A 169 -21.59 17.82 21.36
CA LEU A 169 -20.48 17.59 20.44
C LEU A 169 -19.12 17.58 21.17
N LEU A 170 -18.90 18.54 22.07
CA LEU A 170 -17.69 18.58 22.92
C LEU A 170 -17.57 17.31 23.77
N LYS A 171 -18.66 16.88 24.41
CA LYS A 171 -18.67 15.65 25.22
C LYS A 171 -18.35 14.41 24.37
N VAL A 172 -18.84 14.36 23.13
CA VAL A 172 -18.47 13.28 22.21
C VAL A 172 -16.97 13.33 21.92
N LEU A 173 -16.42 14.48 21.54
CA LEU A 173 -14.98 14.63 21.26
C LEU A 173 -14.10 14.20 22.45
N GLN A 174 -14.51 14.54 23.69
CA GLN A 174 -13.80 14.16 24.92
C GLN A 174 -13.85 12.66 25.25
N THR A 175 -14.77 11.90 24.65
CA THR A 175 -15.02 10.49 25.00
C THR A 175 -14.77 9.50 23.86
N LEU A 176 -14.36 9.98 22.68
CA LEU A 176 -13.93 9.10 21.58
C LEU A 176 -12.70 8.28 22.01
N ARG A 177 -12.58 7.04 21.53
CA ARG A 177 -11.46 6.14 21.76
C ARG A 177 -10.96 5.65 20.40
N ILE A 178 -9.74 6.04 20.07
CA ILE A 178 -9.09 5.82 18.79
C ILE A 178 -7.88 4.91 18.99
N CYS A 179 -7.80 3.85 18.20
CA CYS A 179 -6.68 2.90 18.23
C CYS A 179 -5.91 2.86 16.90
N ASP A 180 -4.59 2.89 16.99
CA ASP A 180 -3.70 2.41 15.93
C ASP A 180 -3.02 1.10 16.33
N PRO A 181 -3.40 -0.06 15.76
CA PRO A 181 -2.88 -1.36 16.15
C PRO A 181 -1.51 -1.68 15.52
N ALA A 182 -0.93 -0.80 14.72
CA ALA A 182 0.42 -0.91 14.19
C ALA A 182 1.03 0.49 14.13
N CYS A 183 1.15 1.12 15.30
CA CYS A 183 1.30 2.58 15.40
C CYS A 183 2.64 3.12 14.91
N GLY A 184 3.67 2.27 14.80
CA GLY A 184 5.02 2.70 14.48
C GLY A 184 5.46 3.86 15.37
N SER A 185 6.00 4.89 14.75
CA SER A 185 6.40 6.14 15.42
C SER A 185 5.24 7.08 15.81
N GLY A 186 3.98 6.61 15.78
CA GLY A 186 2.82 7.32 16.30
C GLY A 186 2.17 8.34 15.36
N ALA A 187 2.38 8.23 14.04
CA ALA A 187 1.89 9.22 13.07
C ALA A 187 0.37 9.48 13.16
N TYR A 188 -0.45 8.42 13.27
CA TYR A 188 -1.91 8.56 13.40
C TYR A 188 -2.35 9.01 14.79
N LEU A 189 -1.59 8.68 15.85
CA LEU A 189 -1.87 9.18 17.20
C LEU A 189 -1.71 10.71 17.24
N LEU A 190 -0.59 11.22 16.73
CA LEU A 190 -0.32 12.65 16.62
C LEU A 190 -1.27 13.35 15.66
N GLY A 191 -1.60 12.71 14.53
CA GLY A 191 -2.57 13.24 13.57
C GLY A 191 -3.96 13.38 14.18
N MET A 192 -4.45 12.35 14.86
CA MET A 192 -5.75 12.40 15.53
C MET A 192 -5.75 13.40 16.69
N MET A 193 -4.67 13.47 17.46
CA MET A 193 -4.50 14.47 18.53
C MET A 193 -4.66 15.89 17.98
N SER A 194 -3.97 16.19 16.88
CA SER A 194 -4.00 17.51 16.23
C SER A 194 -5.39 17.86 15.73
N GLU A 195 -6.10 16.92 15.08
CA GLU A 195 -7.46 17.17 14.61
C GLU A 195 -8.45 17.35 15.77
N LEU A 196 -8.40 16.53 16.82
CA LEU A 196 -9.24 16.69 18.01
C LEU A 196 -9.00 18.03 18.72
N LEU A 197 -7.73 18.43 18.86
CA LEU A 197 -7.36 19.71 19.47
C LEU A 197 -7.93 20.88 18.66
N ARG A 198 -7.73 20.88 17.34
CA ARG A 198 -8.26 21.91 16.44
C ARG A 198 -9.79 22.04 16.53
N LEU A 199 -10.51 20.92 16.60
CA LEU A 199 -11.98 20.93 16.71
C LEU A 199 -12.47 21.44 18.07
N ARG A 200 -11.78 21.09 19.17
CA ARG A 200 -12.10 21.64 20.50
C ARG A 200 -11.79 23.14 20.58
N GLU A 201 -10.70 23.58 19.97
CA GLU A 201 -10.37 25.00 19.85
C GLU A 201 -11.40 25.78 19.02
N ALA A 202 -11.89 25.20 17.93
CA ALA A 202 -12.97 25.79 17.13
C ALA A 202 -14.26 26.01 17.96
N LEU A 203 -14.63 25.04 18.81
CA LEU A 203 -15.75 25.16 19.74
C LEU A 203 -15.51 26.24 20.80
N PHE A 204 -14.29 26.35 21.32
CA PHE A 204 -13.94 27.42 22.25
C PHE A 204 -14.01 28.80 21.59
N GLN A 205 -13.43 28.97 20.40
CA GLN A 205 -13.43 30.25 19.68
C GLN A 205 -14.84 30.72 19.32
N THR A 206 -15.71 29.78 18.91
CA THR A 206 -17.06 30.10 18.42
C THR A 206 -18.08 30.18 19.54
N ASN A 207 -18.06 29.24 20.48
CA ASN A 207 -19.10 29.05 21.49
C ASN A 207 -18.63 29.35 22.92
N GLN A 208 -17.34 29.63 23.15
CA GLN A 208 -16.74 29.89 24.47
C GLN A 208 -16.87 28.70 25.44
N ILE A 209 -16.95 27.48 24.90
CA ILE A 209 -16.98 26.22 25.67
C ILE A 209 -15.61 25.54 25.66
N ASP A 210 -15.31 24.69 26.64
CA ASP A 210 -13.97 24.11 26.86
C ASP A 210 -12.89 25.17 27.15
N SER A 211 -13.10 26.01 28.16
CA SER A 211 -12.20 27.12 28.53
C SER A 211 -10.85 26.71 29.13
N THR A 212 -10.42 25.47 28.90
CA THR A 212 -9.13 24.94 29.36
C THR A 212 -8.00 25.42 28.46
N THR A 213 -6.75 25.37 28.94
CA THR A 213 -5.58 25.76 28.15
C THR A 213 -5.31 24.75 27.04
N THR A 214 -4.58 25.15 25.99
CA THR A 214 -4.16 24.23 24.92
C THR A 214 -3.40 23.02 25.47
N TYR A 215 -2.50 23.25 26.44
CA TYR A 215 -1.83 22.20 27.20
C TYR A 215 -2.83 21.21 27.83
N GLN A 216 -3.83 21.71 28.57
CA GLN A 216 -4.80 20.86 29.25
C GLN A 216 -5.70 20.09 28.29
N ARG A 217 -6.11 20.70 27.17
CA ARG A 217 -6.87 19.99 26.11
C ARG A 217 -6.03 18.87 25.49
N LYS A 218 -4.76 19.15 25.17
CA LYS A 218 -3.83 18.17 24.59
C LYS A 218 -3.57 17.02 25.57
N LEU A 219 -3.33 17.32 26.84
CA LEU A 219 -3.16 16.32 27.90
C LEU A 219 -4.38 15.41 28.02
N ASP A 220 -5.58 15.98 28.07
CA ASP A 220 -6.86 15.25 28.12
C ASP A 220 -7.02 14.34 26.88
N ILE A 221 -6.70 14.85 25.68
CA ILE A 221 -6.75 14.05 24.46
C ILE A 221 -5.81 12.85 24.51
N ILE A 222 -4.55 13.07 24.91
CA ILE A 222 -3.55 12.01 24.99
C ILE A 222 -3.98 10.93 26.00
N GLN A 223 -4.55 11.31 27.14
CA GLN A 223 -4.92 10.38 28.20
C GLN A 223 -6.24 9.63 27.94
N GLN A 224 -7.22 10.29 27.32
CA GLN A 224 -8.58 9.74 27.19
C GLN A 224 -8.87 9.17 25.81
N ASN A 225 -8.29 9.72 24.75
CA ASN A 225 -8.69 9.41 23.38
C ASN A 225 -7.77 8.43 22.65
N LEU A 226 -6.46 8.43 22.93
CA LEU A 226 -5.47 7.82 22.05
C LEU A 226 -4.92 6.50 22.57
N TYR A 227 -4.88 5.49 21.69
CA TYR A 227 -4.38 4.15 21.98
C TYR A 227 -3.51 3.65 20.82
N GLY A 228 -2.35 3.07 21.12
CA GLY A 228 -1.40 2.57 20.14
C GLY A 228 -0.87 1.19 20.51
N VAL A 229 -0.61 0.35 19.51
CA VAL A 229 0.11 -0.91 19.69
C VAL A 229 1.14 -1.06 18.58
N ASP A 230 2.35 -1.47 18.93
CA ASP A 230 3.35 -1.93 17.97
C ASP A 230 4.11 -3.13 18.53
N LYS A 231 4.61 -3.99 17.63
CA LYS A 231 5.43 -5.14 18.03
C LYS A 231 6.85 -4.74 18.41
N ASP A 232 7.34 -3.62 17.87
CA ASP A 232 8.66 -3.08 18.15
C ASP A 232 8.62 -2.10 19.33
N ASP A 233 9.29 -2.45 20.42
CA ASP A 233 9.42 -1.61 21.61
C ASP A 233 10.10 -0.26 21.31
N PHE A 234 11.01 -0.22 20.35
CA PHE A 234 11.62 1.04 19.94
C PHE A 234 10.59 1.96 19.28
N ALA A 235 9.66 1.40 18.50
CA ALA A 235 8.62 2.18 17.83
C ALA A 235 7.63 2.81 18.83
N THR A 236 7.16 2.02 19.80
CA THR A 236 6.26 2.49 20.87
C THR A 236 6.92 3.59 21.71
N ASN A 237 8.20 3.44 22.06
CA ASN A 237 8.96 4.47 22.77
C ASN A 237 9.08 5.77 21.96
N ILE A 238 9.31 5.70 20.65
CA ILE A 238 9.34 6.90 19.78
C ILE A 238 7.95 7.56 19.69
N ALA A 239 6.88 6.77 19.60
CA ALA A 239 5.51 7.30 19.60
C ALA A 239 5.21 8.06 20.89
N MET A 240 5.52 7.48 22.06
CA MET A 240 5.37 8.13 23.36
C MET A 240 6.22 9.40 23.47
N LEU A 241 7.48 9.35 23.05
CA LEU A 241 8.37 10.52 23.03
C LEU A 241 7.79 11.67 22.21
N ARG A 242 7.27 11.39 21.01
CA ARG A 242 6.67 12.44 20.17
C ARG A 242 5.40 13.03 20.78
N LEU A 243 4.57 12.22 21.45
CA LEU A 243 3.40 12.71 22.19
C LEU A 243 3.83 13.61 23.36
N TRP A 244 4.83 13.21 24.15
CA TRP A 244 5.36 14.05 25.24
C TRP A 244 5.97 15.34 24.75
N LEU A 245 6.80 15.30 23.71
CA LEU A 245 7.37 16.50 23.10
C LEU A 245 6.28 17.44 22.62
N SER A 246 5.23 16.90 21.98
CA SER A 246 4.10 17.70 21.53
C SER A 246 3.36 18.40 22.68
N LEU A 247 3.30 17.79 23.87
CA LEU A 247 2.67 18.36 25.06
C LEU A 247 3.56 19.43 25.71
N ALA A 248 4.86 19.16 25.81
CA ALA A 248 5.83 20.05 26.43
C ALA A 248 5.92 21.42 25.72
N VAL A 249 5.63 21.49 24.41
CA VAL A 249 5.65 22.73 23.62
C VAL A 249 4.66 23.76 24.14
N ASP A 250 3.48 23.31 24.55
CA ASP A 250 2.35 24.18 24.88
C ASP A 250 2.32 24.52 26.37
N PHE A 251 3.32 24.08 27.14
CA PHE A 251 3.41 24.41 28.55
C PHE A 251 3.88 25.87 28.73
N GLU A 252 3.10 26.66 29.45
CA GLU A 252 3.44 28.04 29.81
C GLU A 252 3.83 28.11 31.29
N GLY A 253 5.10 28.42 31.58
CA GLY A 253 5.61 28.62 32.93
C GLY A 253 7.05 28.15 33.13
N ASP A 254 7.63 28.43 34.30
CA ASP A 254 9.02 28.06 34.63
C ASP A 254 9.14 26.62 35.19
N THR A 255 8.03 26.05 35.69
CA THR A 255 7.99 24.73 36.34
C THR A 255 6.91 23.85 35.71
N PRO A 256 7.26 23.00 34.73
CA PRO A 256 6.31 22.07 34.11
C PRO A 256 5.76 21.04 35.10
N GLU A 257 4.50 20.65 34.89
CA GLU A 257 3.93 19.47 35.55
C GLU A 257 4.57 18.18 35.01
N PRO A 258 4.58 17.09 35.80
CA PRO A 258 5.08 15.81 35.35
C PRO A 258 4.33 15.30 34.12
N LEU A 259 5.07 14.71 33.17
CA LEU A 259 4.53 14.15 31.94
C LEU A 259 3.55 13.01 32.25
N PRO A 260 2.47 12.85 31.45
CA PRO A 260 1.52 11.77 31.64
C PRO A 260 2.18 10.42 31.39
N ASN A 261 1.76 9.40 32.15
CA ASN A 261 2.21 8.04 31.94
C ASN A 261 1.44 7.38 30.79
N LEU A 262 2.16 6.89 29.77
CA LEU A 262 1.57 6.38 28.53
C LEU A 262 1.69 4.86 28.35
N ASP A 263 2.32 4.14 29.28
CA ASP A 263 2.63 2.70 29.16
C ASP A 263 1.41 1.82 28.89
N TYR A 264 0.23 2.23 29.37
CA TYR A 264 -1.03 1.51 29.19
C TYR A 264 -1.95 2.14 28.13
N LYS A 265 -1.43 3.11 27.37
CA LYS A 265 -2.09 3.72 26.19
C LYS A 265 -1.35 3.35 24.91
N VAL A 266 -0.02 3.37 24.94
CA VAL A 266 0.85 2.90 23.85
C VAL A 266 1.58 1.66 24.35
N ALA A 267 1.21 0.49 23.83
CA ALA A 267 1.67 -0.79 24.35
C ALA A 267 2.53 -1.56 23.33
N THR A 268 3.59 -2.22 23.81
CA THR A 268 4.41 -3.12 23.01
C THR A 268 3.77 -4.52 22.97
N GLY A 269 3.49 -5.07 21.78
CA GLY A 269 2.94 -6.41 21.63
C GLY A 269 2.44 -6.79 20.22
N ASP A 270 2.16 -8.08 20.02
CA ASP A 270 1.61 -8.59 18.76
C ASP A 270 0.09 -8.37 18.69
N SER A 271 -0.29 -7.22 18.15
CA SER A 271 -1.68 -6.75 18.00
C SER A 271 -2.55 -7.65 17.11
N LEU A 272 -1.94 -8.47 16.25
CA LEU A 272 -2.62 -9.29 15.26
C LEU A 272 -2.95 -10.70 15.78
N THR A 273 -1.98 -11.34 16.43
CA THR A 273 -2.10 -12.76 16.83
C THR A 273 -2.61 -12.96 18.26
N GLY A 274 -2.73 -11.88 19.05
CA GLY A 274 -3.44 -11.91 20.32
C GLY A 274 -4.90 -12.38 20.17
N PRO A 275 -5.55 -12.92 21.23
CA PRO A 275 -6.95 -13.35 21.16
C PRO A 275 -7.87 -12.19 20.76
N ALA A 276 -8.93 -12.49 20.01
CA ALA A 276 -9.96 -11.49 19.67
C ALA A 276 -10.72 -11.10 20.93
N PRO A 277 -11.17 -9.84 21.04
CA PRO A 277 -12.09 -9.48 22.11
C PRO A 277 -13.37 -10.30 22.00
N GLU A 278 -13.66 -11.19 22.95
CA GLU A 278 -14.93 -11.93 22.98
C GLU A 278 -15.99 -11.16 23.77
N PRO A 279 -17.26 -11.12 23.33
CA PRO A 279 -18.34 -10.56 24.14
C PRO A 279 -18.48 -11.37 25.44
N PRO A 280 -18.79 -10.72 26.58
CA PRO A 280 -18.80 -11.39 27.86
C PRO A 280 -19.91 -12.47 27.94
N ASP A 281 -19.55 -13.74 27.81
CA ASP A 281 -20.40 -14.90 28.13
C ASP A 281 -20.38 -15.23 29.65
N GLU A 282 -21.38 -15.98 30.13
CA GLU A 282 -21.61 -16.27 31.57
C GLU A 282 -20.41 -16.91 32.32
N GLN A 283 -19.41 -17.42 31.60
CA GLN A 283 -18.18 -18.03 32.13
C GLN A 283 -17.13 -16.99 32.62
N ILE A 284 -17.31 -15.70 32.30
CA ILE A 284 -16.32 -14.62 32.47
C ILE A 284 -16.41 -13.90 33.85
N ARG A 285 -17.28 -14.32 34.77
CA ARG A 285 -17.47 -13.62 36.06
C ARG A 285 -16.26 -13.63 37.01
N HIS A 286 -15.33 -14.59 36.90
CA HIS A 286 -14.11 -14.62 37.73
C HIS A 286 -12.97 -13.81 37.10
N GLU A 287 -12.87 -13.80 35.77
CA GLU A 287 -11.86 -13.03 35.04
C GLU A 287 -12.21 -11.53 35.01
N ASP A 288 -13.50 -11.17 35.01
CA ASP A 288 -13.99 -9.79 35.15
C ASP A 288 -13.47 -9.10 36.42
N HIS A 289 -13.42 -9.82 37.55
CA HIS A 289 -12.89 -9.26 38.80
C HIS A 289 -11.40 -8.93 38.68
N LEU A 290 -10.60 -9.84 38.09
CA LEU A 290 -9.18 -9.62 37.86
C LEU A 290 -8.95 -8.46 36.88
N ILE A 291 -9.71 -8.40 35.79
CA ILE A 291 -9.64 -7.32 34.79
C ILE A 291 -9.96 -5.97 35.44
N ARG A 292 -10.97 -5.92 36.32
CA ARG A 292 -11.31 -4.72 37.07
C ARG A 292 -10.20 -4.29 38.03
N GLN A 293 -9.56 -5.23 38.74
CA GLN A 293 -8.41 -4.92 39.59
C GLN A 293 -7.22 -4.42 38.77
N ILE A 294 -6.95 -5.02 37.61
CA ILE A 294 -5.92 -4.54 36.67
C ILE A 294 -6.23 -3.11 36.24
N GLN A 295 -7.49 -2.82 35.89
CA GLN A 295 -7.92 -1.48 35.50
C GLN A 295 -7.75 -0.46 36.63
N GLU A 296 -8.10 -0.82 37.86
CA GLU A 296 -7.93 0.03 39.05
C GLU A 296 -6.43 0.34 39.27
N HIS A 297 -5.55 -0.67 39.22
CA HIS A 297 -4.10 -0.45 39.33
C HIS A 297 -3.51 0.33 38.15
N LYS A 298 -4.03 0.16 36.93
CA LYS A 298 -3.61 0.95 35.76
C LYS A 298 -3.99 2.44 35.92
N ALA A 299 -5.19 2.70 36.44
CA ALA A 299 -5.63 4.05 36.73
C ALA A 299 -4.76 4.70 37.82
N GLU A 300 -4.45 3.97 38.89
CA GLU A 300 -3.53 4.41 39.94
C GLU A 300 -2.12 4.67 39.38
N TYR A 301 -1.58 3.75 38.58
CA TYR A 301 -0.29 3.89 37.92
C TYR A 301 -0.19 5.13 37.01
N SER A 302 -1.29 5.52 36.38
CA SER A 302 -1.33 6.66 35.47
C SER A 302 -1.11 8.02 36.15
N ILE A 303 -1.39 8.09 37.46
CA ILE A 303 -1.26 9.30 38.29
C ILE A 303 -0.11 9.23 39.31
N THR A 304 0.57 8.08 39.41
CA THR A 304 1.74 7.90 40.27
C THR A 304 3.01 8.34 39.54
N TYR A 305 3.82 9.20 40.18
CA TYR A 305 5.07 9.74 39.61
C TYR A 305 6.34 9.28 40.34
N ILE A 306 6.17 8.45 41.38
CA ILE A 306 7.26 7.94 42.24
C ILE A 306 7.65 6.53 41.79
N ASP A 307 8.92 6.32 41.43
CA ASP A 307 9.41 5.09 40.80
C ASP A 307 9.20 3.80 41.64
N PRO A 308 9.48 3.77 42.96
CA PRO A 308 9.18 2.58 43.77
C PRO A 308 7.71 2.17 43.76
N GLU A 309 6.79 3.12 43.92
CA GLU A 309 5.34 2.85 43.91
C GLU A 309 4.86 2.38 42.53
N LYS A 310 5.42 2.96 41.46
CA LYS A 310 5.19 2.50 40.09
C LYS A 310 5.62 1.06 39.89
N GLN A 311 6.77 0.68 40.42
CA GLN A 311 7.29 -0.68 40.30
C GLN A 311 6.40 -1.68 41.04
N GLU A 312 5.91 -1.34 42.23
CA GLU A 312 4.95 -2.16 42.97
C GLU A 312 3.64 -2.35 42.18
N LEU A 313 3.09 -1.27 41.59
CA LEU A 313 1.89 -1.35 40.76
C LEU A 313 2.12 -2.18 39.48
N ARG A 314 3.26 -2.03 38.80
CA ARG A 314 3.62 -2.87 37.64
C ARG A 314 3.72 -4.34 38.03
N GLU A 315 4.31 -4.66 39.17
CA GLU A 315 4.42 -6.03 39.68
C GLU A 315 3.06 -6.62 40.04
N ALA A 316 2.18 -5.82 40.68
CA ALA A 316 0.81 -6.21 40.98
C ALA A 316 -0.01 -6.49 39.71
N ILE A 317 0.08 -5.60 38.70
CA ILE A 317 -0.56 -5.78 37.39
C ILE A 317 -0.02 -7.05 36.70
N ALA A 318 1.29 -7.25 36.70
CA ALA A 318 1.91 -8.43 36.09
C ALA A 318 1.46 -9.73 36.78
N GLU A 319 1.33 -9.73 38.10
CA GLU A 319 0.83 -10.88 38.86
C GLU A 319 -0.64 -11.18 38.56
N LEU A 320 -1.50 -10.16 38.51
CA LEU A 320 -2.90 -10.33 38.11
C LEU A 320 -3.02 -10.85 36.67
N LYS A 321 -2.19 -10.36 35.75
CA LYS A 321 -2.12 -10.87 34.36
C LYS A 321 -1.70 -12.35 34.33
N ARG A 322 -0.74 -12.77 35.16
CA ARG A 322 -0.32 -14.19 35.26
C ARG A 322 -1.46 -15.11 35.71
N GLN A 323 -2.39 -14.61 36.52
CA GLN A 323 -3.53 -15.38 37.03
C GLN A 323 -4.62 -15.63 35.99
N LEU A 324 -4.59 -14.95 34.83
CA LEU A 324 -5.47 -15.21 33.68
C LEU A 324 -5.04 -16.48 32.92
N HIS A 325 -5.17 -17.63 33.60
CA HIS A 325 -4.70 -18.95 33.14
C HIS A 325 -5.39 -19.44 31.85
N GLY A 326 -6.56 -18.90 31.49
CA GLY A 326 -7.30 -19.29 30.27
C GLY A 326 -6.88 -18.58 28.99
N TRP A 327 -6.13 -17.48 29.08
CA TRP A 327 -5.92 -16.53 27.98
C TRP A 327 -4.47 -16.43 27.49
N GLN A 328 -3.56 -17.24 28.04
CA GLN A 328 -2.14 -17.19 27.68
C GLN A 328 -1.94 -17.57 26.20
N PRO A 329 -1.52 -16.64 25.33
CA PRO A 329 -1.23 -16.97 23.94
C PRO A 329 0.10 -17.73 23.83
N ASP A 330 0.21 -18.59 22.81
CA ASP A 330 1.42 -19.36 22.48
C ASP A 330 2.64 -18.48 22.09
N ALA A 331 2.47 -17.14 21.97
CA ALA A 331 3.53 -16.17 21.71
C ALA A 331 3.18 -14.75 22.23
N ASP A 332 4.16 -14.07 22.84
CA ASP A 332 4.24 -12.62 23.20
C ASP A 332 2.96 -11.92 23.73
N GLY A 333 2.25 -12.56 24.67
CA GLY A 333 1.56 -11.93 25.82
C GLY A 333 0.50 -10.84 25.63
N PHE A 334 0.27 -10.30 24.43
CA PHE A 334 -0.62 -9.16 24.22
C PHE A 334 -2.09 -9.60 24.11
N ILE A 335 -2.92 -9.10 25.03
CA ILE A 335 -4.34 -9.46 25.13
C ILE A 335 -5.17 -8.17 25.16
N TRP A 336 -5.91 -7.91 24.09
CA TRP A 336 -6.70 -6.68 23.92
C TRP A 336 -7.60 -6.33 25.12
N GLN A 337 -8.37 -7.30 25.63
CA GLN A 337 -9.32 -7.09 26.74
C GLN A 337 -8.65 -6.84 28.09
N VAL A 338 -7.35 -7.15 28.21
CA VAL A 338 -6.56 -6.91 29.42
C VAL A 338 -5.75 -5.63 29.27
N GLU A 339 -5.20 -5.38 28.09
CA GLU A 339 -4.38 -4.20 27.83
C GLU A 339 -5.20 -2.92 27.78
N PHE A 340 -6.37 -2.97 27.16
CA PHE A 340 -7.29 -1.83 27.05
C PHE A 340 -8.66 -2.19 27.61
N SER A 341 -8.67 -2.67 28.86
CA SER A 341 -9.88 -3.15 29.53
C SER A 341 -10.96 -2.08 29.62
N GLU A 342 -10.59 -0.83 29.85
CA GLU A 342 -11.53 0.29 29.89
C GLU A 342 -12.27 0.48 28.57
N VAL A 343 -11.63 0.13 27.44
CA VAL A 343 -12.19 0.22 26.09
C VAL A 343 -13.19 -0.90 25.84
N PHE A 344 -12.78 -2.14 26.11
CA PHE A 344 -13.58 -3.32 25.78
C PHE A 344 -14.75 -3.56 26.75
N GLN A 345 -14.69 -3.03 27.97
CA GLN A 345 -15.86 -2.96 28.85
C GLN A 345 -16.99 -2.07 28.28
N GLU A 346 -16.66 -1.11 27.41
CA GLU A 346 -17.64 -0.26 26.71
C GLU A 346 -17.87 -0.71 25.25
N GLY A 347 -17.45 -1.93 24.91
CA GLY A 347 -17.73 -2.56 23.63
C GLY A 347 -16.71 -2.30 22.52
N GLY A 348 -15.60 -1.60 22.78
CA GLY A 348 -14.49 -1.44 21.81
C GLY A 348 -14.24 0.01 21.37
N PHE A 349 -13.36 0.19 20.39
CA PHE A 349 -12.96 1.51 19.86
C PHE A 349 -14.03 2.09 18.93
N ASP A 350 -14.24 3.41 18.92
CA ASP A 350 -15.06 4.07 17.89
C ASP A 350 -14.25 4.36 16.63
N VAL A 351 -12.92 4.44 16.70
CA VAL A 351 -12.05 4.48 15.51
C VAL A 351 -10.90 3.50 15.65
N VAL A 352 -10.68 2.68 14.63
CA VAL A 352 -9.42 1.96 14.42
C VAL A 352 -8.81 2.49 13.13
N ILE A 353 -7.62 3.08 13.23
CA ILE A 353 -6.97 3.82 12.14
C ILE A 353 -5.50 3.42 12.05
N GLY A 354 -4.94 3.33 10.86
CA GLY A 354 -3.52 2.99 10.74
C GLY A 354 -3.03 2.63 9.35
N ASN A 355 -1.74 2.31 9.28
CA ASN A 355 -1.06 1.79 8.11
C ASN A 355 -0.50 0.39 8.42
N PRO A 356 -1.29 -0.68 8.22
CA PRO A 356 -0.84 -2.04 8.54
C PRO A 356 0.42 -2.46 7.76
N PRO A 357 1.22 -3.40 8.30
CA PRO A 357 2.49 -3.79 7.70
C PRO A 357 2.33 -4.54 6.35
N TYR A 358 3.13 -4.15 5.35
CA TYR A 358 3.11 -4.70 3.98
C TYR A 358 4.02 -5.92 3.84
N VAL A 359 3.74 -6.99 4.60
CA VAL A 359 4.56 -8.21 4.58
C VAL A 359 3.98 -9.25 3.63
N ARG A 360 4.79 -9.66 2.65
CA ARG A 360 4.40 -10.63 1.62
C ARG A 360 4.15 -12.02 2.21
N GLN A 361 3.22 -12.75 1.59
CA GLN A 361 2.81 -14.11 2.01
C GLN A 361 3.97 -15.12 2.18
N GLU A 362 5.10 -14.95 1.50
CA GLU A 362 6.28 -15.81 1.65
C GLU A 362 7.00 -15.64 3.00
N LEU A 363 6.98 -14.43 3.56
CA LEU A 363 7.68 -14.10 4.81
C LEU A 363 6.85 -14.48 6.05
N ILE A 364 5.52 -14.51 5.93
CA ILE A 364 4.62 -14.88 7.04
C ILE A 364 4.34 -16.39 7.15
N ARG A 365 5.07 -17.24 6.41
CA ARG A 365 4.90 -18.71 6.46
C ARG A 365 4.86 -19.29 7.88
N PRO A 366 5.72 -18.88 8.83
CA PRO A 366 5.72 -19.45 10.18
C PRO A 366 4.40 -19.25 10.94
N ILE A 367 3.72 -18.11 10.73
CA ILE A 367 2.49 -17.75 11.46
C ILE A 367 1.20 -18.16 10.74
N LYS A 368 1.28 -18.72 9.52
CA LYS A 368 0.09 -19.15 8.75
C LYS A 368 -0.85 -20.12 9.49
N PRO A 369 -0.37 -21.10 10.29
CA PRO A 369 -1.26 -21.94 11.08
C PRO A 369 -2.10 -21.13 12.08
N THR A 370 -1.47 -20.20 12.80
CA THR A 370 -2.12 -19.28 13.74
C THR A 370 -3.13 -18.38 13.03
N LEU A 371 -2.75 -17.77 11.90
CA LEU A 371 -3.63 -16.92 11.11
C LEU A 371 -4.86 -17.67 10.56
N ARG A 372 -4.70 -18.96 10.20
CA ARG A 372 -5.82 -19.80 9.77
C ARG A 372 -6.81 -20.07 10.91
N ARG A 373 -6.29 -20.32 12.11
CA ARG A 373 -7.09 -20.56 13.32
C ARG A 373 -7.86 -19.30 13.72
N LEU A 374 -7.19 -18.14 13.73
CA LEU A 374 -7.78 -16.88 14.18
C LEU A 374 -8.71 -16.24 13.14
N PHE A 375 -8.40 -16.36 11.84
CA PHE A 375 -9.13 -15.64 10.79
C PHE A 375 -9.71 -16.55 9.70
N PRO A 376 -10.45 -17.63 10.03
CA PRO A 376 -10.91 -18.61 9.05
C PRO A 376 -11.79 -18.00 7.94
N GLU A 377 -12.56 -16.97 8.29
CA GLU A 377 -13.47 -16.26 7.39
C GLU A 377 -12.75 -15.55 6.23
N VAL A 378 -11.56 -14.98 6.47
CA VAL A 378 -10.81 -14.22 5.46
C VAL A 378 -9.52 -14.91 5.00
N TYR A 379 -9.15 -16.02 5.64
CA TYR A 379 -7.89 -16.71 5.37
C TYR A 379 -7.75 -17.22 3.93
N ALA A 380 -6.63 -16.86 3.31
CA ALA A 380 -6.14 -17.41 2.06
C ALA A 380 -4.63 -17.66 2.15
N GLY A 381 -4.16 -18.82 1.67
CA GLY A 381 -2.77 -19.25 1.82
C GLY A 381 -1.75 -18.35 1.11
N THR A 382 -2.19 -17.53 0.16
CA THR A 382 -1.40 -16.57 -0.62
C THR A 382 -1.70 -15.12 -0.28
N ALA A 383 -2.45 -14.85 0.80
CA ALA A 383 -2.71 -13.49 1.27
C ALA A 383 -1.51 -12.91 2.02
N ASP A 384 -1.27 -11.62 1.80
CA ASP A 384 -0.31 -10.81 2.55
C ASP A 384 -0.84 -10.43 3.93
N LEU A 385 0.04 -9.96 4.81
CA LEU A 385 -0.26 -9.77 6.24
C LEU A 385 -1.39 -8.78 6.52
N TYR A 386 -1.49 -7.69 5.75
CA TYR A 386 -2.48 -6.64 5.95
C TYR A 386 -3.94 -7.13 5.84
N VAL A 387 -4.19 -8.23 5.13
CA VAL A 387 -5.54 -8.86 5.01
C VAL A 387 -6.06 -9.28 6.38
N TYR A 388 -5.17 -9.77 7.24
CA TYR A 388 -5.52 -10.22 8.58
C TYR A 388 -5.66 -9.04 9.54
N PHE A 389 -4.87 -7.97 9.35
CA PHE A 389 -5.07 -6.70 10.08
C PHE A 389 -6.42 -6.08 9.80
N TYR A 390 -6.93 -6.14 8.57
CA TYR A 390 -8.29 -5.71 8.27
C TYR A 390 -9.32 -6.44 9.13
N LYS A 391 -9.26 -7.78 9.18
CA LYS A 391 -10.21 -8.56 10.00
C LYS A 391 -10.05 -8.23 11.48
N ARG A 392 -8.81 -8.20 11.98
CA ARG A 392 -8.53 -7.83 13.37
C ARG A 392 -9.08 -6.45 13.70
N GLY A 393 -8.79 -5.43 12.88
CA GLY A 393 -9.27 -4.07 13.08
C GLY A 393 -10.80 -4.00 13.21
N THR A 394 -11.54 -4.78 12.44
CA THR A 394 -13.02 -4.86 12.60
C THR A 394 -13.48 -5.50 13.91
N GLU A 395 -12.73 -6.43 14.48
CA GLU A 395 -13.04 -7.07 15.77
C GLU A 395 -12.77 -6.14 16.97
N LEU A 396 -11.92 -5.12 16.79
CA LEU A 396 -11.61 -4.14 17.82
C LEU A 396 -12.66 -3.02 17.91
N LEU A 397 -13.51 -2.90 16.90
CA LEU A 397 -14.52 -1.85 16.83
C LEU A 397 -15.76 -2.18 17.67
N ARG A 398 -16.28 -1.16 18.34
CA ARG A 398 -17.65 -1.20 18.84
C ARG A 398 -18.66 -1.13 17.69
N THR A 399 -19.94 -1.34 18.01
CA THR A 399 -21.05 -1.08 17.07
C THR A 399 -21.03 0.38 16.61
N SER A 400 -21.16 0.59 15.29
CA SER A 400 -21.03 1.90 14.63
C SER A 400 -19.64 2.56 14.72
N GLY A 401 -18.63 1.81 15.17
CA GLY A 401 -17.22 2.21 15.08
C GLY A 401 -16.70 2.14 13.65
N VAL A 402 -15.65 2.90 13.35
CA VAL A 402 -15.10 3.09 12.00
C VAL A 402 -13.68 2.53 11.90
N LEU A 403 -13.44 1.69 10.90
CA LEU A 403 -12.11 1.25 10.50
C LEU A 403 -11.63 2.10 9.33
N THR A 404 -10.44 2.69 9.46
CA THR A 404 -9.83 3.52 8.41
C THR A 404 -8.39 3.09 8.19
N TYR A 405 -8.11 2.32 7.15
CA TYR A 405 -6.75 1.89 6.82
C TYR A 405 -6.30 2.37 5.46
N ILE A 406 -5.04 2.75 5.37
CA ILE A 406 -4.28 2.74 4.12
C ILE A 406 -3.57 1.38 4.00
N SER A 407 -3.78 0.69 2.90
CA SER A 407 -3.16 -0.62 2.64
C SER A 407 -2.96 -0.83 1.14
N SER A 408 -2.51 -2.02 0.72
CA SER A 408 -2.31 -2.29 -0.71
C SER A 408 -3.65 -2.39 -1.44
N ASN A 409 -3.80 -1.67 -2.55
CA ASN A 409 -4.99 -1.75 -3.40
C ASN A 409 -5.15 -3.10 -4.12
N SER A 410 -4.16 -4.00 -4.01
CA SER A 410 -4.24 -5.37 -4.50
C SER A 410 -5.48 -6.10 -3.98
N PHE A 411 -5.96 -5.78 -2.77
CA PHE A 411 -7.16 -6.44 -2.23
C PHE A 411 -8.43 -6.15 -3.04
N LEU A 412 -8.45 -5.09 -3.85
CA LEU A 412 -9.57 -4.78 -4.74
C LEU A 412 -9.75 -5.87 -5.80
N ARG A 413 -8.68 -6.52 -6.26
CA ARG A 413 -8.72 -7.41 -7.44
C ARG A 413 -8.12 -8.79 -7.22
N ALA A 414 -7.16 -8.93 -6.32
CA ALA A 414 -6.41 -10.18 -6.16
C ALA A 414 -7.32 -11.33 -5.67
N GLY A 415 -7.14 -12.53 -6.23
CA GLY A 415 -7.94 -13.70 -5.89
C GLY A 415 -7.84 -14.10 -4.41
N PHE A 416 -6.68 -13.89 -3.76
CA PHE A 416 -6.50 -14.17 -2.33
C PHE A 416 -7.38 -13.31 -1.42
N SER A 417 -7.86 -12.17 -1.91
CA SER A 417 -8.72 -11.24 -1.16
C SER A 417 -10.21 -11.43 -1.42
N LYS A 418 -10.61 -12.47 -2.18
CA LYS A 418 -12.04 -12.76 -2.47
C LYS A 418 -12.88 -12.89 -1.20
N LYS A 419 -12.36 -13.60 -0.19
CA LYS A 419 -13.05 -13.76 1.10
C LYS A 419 -13.13 -12.45 1.88
N LEU A 420 -12.06 -11.66 1.89
CA LEU A 420 -12.03 -10.34 2.53
C LEU A 420 -13.07 -9.39 1.92
N ARG A 421 -13.13 -9.31 0.58
CA ARG A 421 -14.15 -8.53 -0.13
C ARG A 421 -15.57 -8.99 0.19
N GLY A 422 -15.79 -10.31 0.22
CA GLY A 422 -17.09 -10.89 0.61
C GLY A 422 -17.48 -10.56 2.05
N PHE A 423 -16.51 -10.59 2.98
CA PHE A 423 -16.71 -10.17 4.37
C PHE A 423 -17.15 -8.71 4.46
N PHE A 424 -16.44 -7.79 3.81
CA PHE A 424 -16.80 -6.36 3.85
C PHE A 424 -18.15 -6.09 3.19
N ALA A 425 -18.40 -6.59 1.99
CA ALA A 425 -19.65 -6.36 1.29
C ALA A 425 -20.87 -6.99 1.99
N GLY A 426 -20.66 -8.07 2.77
CA GLY A 426 -21.72 -8.83 3.42
C GLY A 426 -21.97 -8.50 4.89
N LYS A 427 -20.97 -7.98 5.62
CA LYS A 427 -21.05 -7.79 7.09
C LYS A 427 -20.82 -6.35 7.57
N MET A 428 -20.28 -5.48 6.73
CA MET A 428 -19.87 -4.12 7.13
C MET A 428 -20.50 -3.06 6.25
N ARG A 429 -20.75 -1.87 6.79
CA ARG A 429 -21.24 -0.73 6.03
C ARG A 429 -20.05 -0.03 5.38
N LEU A 430 -20.00 -0.08 4.05
CA LEU A 430 -18.98 0.61 3.26
C LEU A 430 -19.22 2.11 3.31
N GLN A 431 -18.17 2.90 3.55
CA GLN A 431 -18.27 4.36 3.65
C GLN A 431 -17.52 5.04 2.51
N LYS A 432 -16.19 4.89 2.47
CA LYS A 432 -15.33 5.56 1.49
C LYS A 432 -14.20 4.66 1.04
N LEU A 433 -13.81 4.80 -0.23
CA LEU A 433 -12.66 4.11 -0.80
C LEU A 433 -11.91 5.06 -1.72
N LEU A 434 -10.65 5.33 -1.42
CA LEU A 434 -9.77 6.17 -2.25
C LEU A 434 -8.60 5.32 -2.75
N ASP A 435 -8.56 5.04 -4.05
CA ASP A 435 -7.48 4.29 -4.69
C ASP A 435 -6.42 5.25 -5.24
N PHE A 436 -5.15 5.05 -4.89
CA PHE A 436 -4.04 5.84 -5.44
C PHE A 436 -3.54 5.29 -6.78
N GLY A 437 -4.09 4.16 -7.26
CA GLY A 437 -3.60 3.51 -8.48
C GLY A 437 -2.13 3.15 -8.34
N SER A 438 -1.28 3.65 -9.25
CA SER A 438 0.19 3.49 -9.20
C SER A 438 0.93 4.75 -8.75
N ILE A 439 0.21 5.75 -8.22
CA ILE A 439 0.81 6.98 -7.73
C ILE A 439 1.54 6.67 -6.41
N PRO A 440 2.86 6.92 -6.32
CA PRO A 440 3.62 6.60 -5.12
C PRO A 440 3.23 7.54 -3.97
N VAL A 441 2.51 7.00 -2.99
CA VAL A 441 2.20 7.68 -1.72
C VAL A 441 3.40 7.63 -0.78
N PHE A 442 4.10 6.50 -0.78
CA PHE A 442 5.29 6.24 0.03
C PHE A 442 6.54 6.18 -0.86
N ARG A 443 7.74 6.23 -0.26
CA ARG A 443 9.00 5.97 -0.99
C ARG A 443 9.09 4.53 -1.54
N ALA A 444 8.26 3.61 -1.05
CA ALA A 444 8.21 2.22 -1.49
C ALA A 444 7.30 2.03 -2.71
N HIS A 445 7.66 1.09 -3.59
CA HIS A 445 6.87 0.72 -4.76
C HIS A 445 5.72 -0.24 -4.38
N VAL A 446 4.71 0.28 -3.69
CA VAL A 446 3.46 -0.44 -3.39
C VAL A 446 2.27 0.42 -3.78
N ASP A 447 1.41 -0.14 -4.61
CA ASP A 447 0.13 0.46 -5.00
C ASP A 447 -0.85 0.37 -3.82
N THR A 448 -1.44 1.51 -3.44
CA THR A 448 -2.15 1.68 -2.16
C THR A 448 -3.54 2.27 -2.34
N CYS A 449 -4.40 2.06 -1.34
CA CYS A 449 -5.69 2.70 -1.23
C CYS A 449 -6.05 2.96 0.24
N ILE A 450 -6.86 3.97 0.49
CA ILE A 450 -7.52 4.23 1.78
C ILE A 450 -8.91 3.62 1.73
N PHE A 451 -9.26 2.85 2.76
CA PHE A 451 -10.56 2.21 2.85
C PHE A 451 -11.19 2.45 4.23
N LEU A 452 -12.42 2.96 4.20
CA LEU A 452 -13.23 3.28 5.36
C LEU A 452 -14.48 2.38 5.39
N VAL A 453 -14.64 1.65 6.48
CA VAL A 453 -15.82 0.82 6.74
C VAL A 453 -16.29 1.01 8.16
N GLU A 454 -17.57 0.80 8.38
CA GLU A 454 -18.19 0.92 9.68
C GLU A 454 -18.74 -0.42 10.14
N ASN A 455 -18.57 -0.70 11.44
CA ASN A 455 -19.05 -1.90 12.12
C ASN A 455 -20.57 -1.83 12.35
N THR A 456 -21.30 -1.92 11.25
CA THR A 456 -22.77 -1.96 11.17
C THR A 456 -23.14 -2.79 9.95
N GLU A 457 -24.26 -3.50 10.02
CA GLU A 457 -24.71 -4.31 8.90
C GLU A 457 -24.93 -3.47 7.63
N PRO A 458 -24.67 -4.04 6.44
CA PRO A 458 -24.98 -3.38 5.17
C PRO A 458 -26.50 -3.17 5.06
N ASN A 459 -26.94 -1.92 4.92
CA ASN A 459 -28.35 -1.55 4.71
C ASN A 459 -28.62 -1.10 3.25
N GLY A 460 -27.74 -1.48 2.31
CA GLY A 460 -27.85 -1.10 0.91
C GLY A 460 -27.56 0.38 0.62
N THR A 461 -26.93 1.10 1.57
CA THR A 461 -26.50 2.48 1.39
C THR A 461 -25.48 2.63 0.26
N VAL A 462 -25.46 3.84 -0.29
CA VAL A 462 -24.43 4.27 -1.22
C VAL A 462 -23.14 4.53 -0.42
N PHE A 463 -22.01 4.14 -0.98
CA PHE A 463 -20.68 4.52 -0.52
C PHE A 463 -19.95 5.29 -1.62
N LEU A 464 -18.94 6.08 -1.26
CA LEU A 464 -18.19 6.90 -2.22
C LEU A 464 -16.85 6.22 -2.55
N ALA A 465 -16.54 6.09 -3.83
CA ALA A 465 -15.24 5.64 -4.29
C ALA A 465 -14.58 6.71 -5.16
N ALA A 466 -13.27 6.87 -5.08
CA ALA A 466 -12.50 7.77 -5.95
C ALA A 466 -11.16 7.12 -6.30
N THR A 467 -10.59 7.55 -7.43
CA THR A 467 -9.22 7.21 -7.82
C THR A 467 -8.43 8.51 -7.96
N VAL A 468 -7.30 8.61 -7.27
CA VAL A 468 -6.37 9.73 -7.40
C VAL A 468 -5.75 9.71 -8.78
N ARG A 469 -5.75 10.85 -9.47
CA ARG A 469 -5.31 10.94 -10.87
C ARG A 469 -3.97 11.65 -11.02
N ASP A 470 -3.63 12.55 -10.10
CA ASP A 470 -2.38 13.30 -10.10
C ASP A 470 -1.67 13.23 -8.74
N GLN A 471 -0.34 13.23 -8.73
CA GLN A 471 0.45 13.38 -7.50
C GLN A 471 0.14 14.73 -6.81
N ALA A 472 -0.24 15.76 -7.58
CA ALA A 472 -0.65 17.06 -7.08
C ALA A 472 -1.93 17.02 -6.22
N ASP A 473 -2.71 15.93 -6.27
CA ASP A 473 -3.89 15.75 -5.43
C ASP A 473 -3.53 15.34 -4.00
N ILE A 474 -2.35 14.75 -3.76
CA ILE A 474 -1.96 14.23 -2.44
C ILE A 474 -1.95 15.30 -1.36
N PRO A 475 -1.49 16.55 -1.58
CA PRO A 475 -1.61 17.60 -0.58
C PRO A 475 -3.06 18.04 -0.28
N ARG A 476 -4.02 17.74 -1.17
CA ARG A 476 -5.41 18.22 -1.12
C ARG A 476 -6.45 17.09 -1.24
N LEU A 477 -6.21 15.96 -0.57
CA LEU A 477 -7.02 14.75 -0.71
C LEU A 477 -8.52 14.93 -0.47
N SER A 478 -8.92 15.76 0.50
CA SER A 478 -10.34 16.02 0.76
C SER A 478 -11.06 16.64 -0.44
N GLU A 479 -10.40 17.57 -1.13
CA GLU A 479 -10.92 18.22 -2.34
C GLU A 479 -10.89 17.25 -3.52
N ALA A 480 -9.76 16.59 -3.75
CA ALA A 480 -9.60 15.62 -4.83
C ALA A 480 -10.59 14.44 -4.72
N PHE A 481 -10.84 13.95 -3.49
CA PHE A 481 -11.85 12.93 -3.26
C PHE A 481 -13.24 13.44 -3.68
N GLN A 482 -13.62 14.67 -3.33
CA GLN A 482 -14.91 15.22 -3.71
C GLN A 482 -15.06 15.43 -5.22
N GLU A 483 -13.98 15.88 -5.88
CA GLU A 483 -13.96 16.09 -7.34
C GLU A 483 -14.05 14.78 -8.13
N HIS A 484 -13.49 13.69 -7.60
CA HIS A 484 -13.40 12.40 -8.30
C HIS A 484 -14.34 11.32 -7.77
N ALA A 485 -15.09 11.60 -6.71
CA ALA A 485 -15.98 10.63 -6.07
C ALA A 485 -17.11 10.18 -7.01
N ILE A 486 -17.29 8.87 -7.07
CA ILE A 486 -18.41 8.18 -7.67
C ILE A 486 -19.23 7.50 -6.59
N SER A 487 -20.55 7.54 -6.76
CA SER A 487 -21.49 6.83 -5.89
C SER A 487 -21.62 5.37 -6.33
N MET A 488 -21.38 4.45 -5.41
CA MET A 488 -21.47 3.00 -5.62
C MET A 488 -22.35 2.35 -4.56
N ARG A 489 -22.94 1.19 -4.85
CA ARG A 489 -23.65 0.38 -3.86
C ARG A 489 -22.93 -0.96 -3.64
N PRO A 490 -23.03 -1.58 -2.45
CA PRO A 490 -22.43 -2.90 -2.21
C PRO A 490 -22.85 -3.97 -3.22
N ARG A 491 -24.08 -3.89 -3.75
CA ARG A 491 -24.57 -4.81 -4.82
C ARG A 491 -23.89 -4.63 -6.17
N ASP A 492 -23.23 -3.49 -6.39
CA ASP A 492 -22.47 -3.20 -7.61
C ASP A 492 -21.01 -3.72 -7.46
N LEU A 493 -20.68 -4.41 -6.36
CA LEU A 493 -19.38 -5.00 -6.10
C LEU A 493 -19.40 -6.51 -6.28
N SER A 494 -18.40 -7.05 -6.97
CA SER A 494 -18.22 -8.49 -7.14
C SER A 494 -17.19 -9.04 -6.16
N ALA A 495 -17.43 -10.26 -5.66
CA ALA A 495 -16.42 -11.00 -4.90
C ALA A 495 -15.16 -11.31 -5.75
N GLU A 496 -15.29 -11.42 -7.07
CA GLU A 496 -14.16 -11.65 -7.97
C GLU A 496 -13.24 -10.43 -8.09
N GLY A 497 -13.78 -9.22 -7.91
CA GLY A 497 -13.01 -7.98 -7.89
C GLY A 497 -13.90 -6.74 -7.84
N TRP A 498 -13.39 -5.69 -7.20
CA TRP A 498 -14.02 -4.38 -7.10
C TRP A 498 -13.48 -3.49 -8.22
N VAL A 499 -14.38 -3.08 -9.11
CA VAL A 499 -14.09 -2.12 -10.19
C VAL A 499 -14.74 -0.81 -9.78
N LEU A 500 -13.91 0.21 -9.55
CA LEU A 500 -14.38 1.53 -9.12
C LEU A 500 -14.92 2.28 -10.33
N THR A 501 -16.21 2.11 -10.63
CA THR A 501 -16.87 2.77 -11.76
C THR A 501 -18.34 3.05 -11.44
N SER A 502 -18.98 3.88 -12.27
CA SER A 502 -20.40 4.22 -12.10
C SER A 502 -21.29 2.98 -12.24
N ALA A 503 -22.47 3.00 -11.63
CA ALA A 503 -23.43 1.90 -11.75
C ALA A 503 -23.85 1.62 -13.20
N GLU A 504 -23.88 2.63 -14.07
CA GLU A 504 -24.15 2.47 -15.50
C GLU A 504 -23.03 1.70 -16.21
N ALA A 505 -21.77 2.07 -15.93
CA ALA A 505 -20.60 1.39 -16.48
C ALA A 505 -20.46 -0.03 -15.94
N TYR A 506 -20.76 -0.25 -14.66
CA TYR A 506 -20.76 -1.58 -14.08
C TYR A 506 -21.76 -2.52 -14.77
N ARG A 507 -23.01 -2.07 -14.98
CA ARG A 507 -24.03 -2.86 -15.69
C ARG A 507 -23.62 -3.16 -17.12
N LEU A 508 -23.00 -2.21 -17.81
CA LEU A 508 -22.47 -2.45 -19.14
C LEU A 508 -21.35 -3.49 -19.11
N LEU A 509 -20.41 -3.42 -18.16
CA LEU A 509 -19.36 -4.43 -18.00
C LEU A 509 -19.95 -5.82 -17.72
N GLU A 510 -20.92 -5.93 -16.81
CA GLU A 510 -21.60 -7.19 -16.50
C GLU A 510 -22.34 -7.74 -17.73
N LYS A 511 -23.02 -6.87 -18.50
CA LYS A 511 -23.63 -7.26 -19.78
C LYS A 511 -22.59 -7.81 -20.74
N LEU A 512 -21.46 -7.10 -20.93
CA LEU A 512 -20.40 -7.54 -21.83
C LEU A 512 -19.83 -8.91 -21.39
N GLU A 513 -19.58 -9.10 -20.10
CA GLU A 513 -19.04 -10.37 -19.56
C GLU A 513 -19.99 -11.55 -19.72
N ASN A 514 -21.30 -11.31 -19.84
CA ASN A 514 -22.31 -12.35 -20.06
C ASN A 514 -22.65 -12.56 -21.54
N VAL A 515 -22.03 -11.82 -22.47
CA VAL A 515 -22.29 -11.92 -23.90
C VAL A 515 -21.08 -12.53 -24.62
N GLY A 516 -21.28 -13.66 -25.29
CA GLY A 516 -20.24 -14.34 -26.06
C GLY A 516 -19.49 -15.42 -25.27
N THR A 517 -18.38 -15.88 -25.83
CA THR A 517 -17.47 -16.86 -25.20
C THR A 517 -16.20 -16.16 -24.70
N SER A 518 -15.50 -16.81 -23.76
CA SER A 518 -14.22 -16.27 -23.30
C SER A 518 -13.20 -16.25 -24.44
N PHE A 519 -12.28 -15.27 -24.45
CA PHE A 519 -11.27 -15.15 -25.48
C PHE A 519 -10.42 -16.42 -25.62
N GLU A 520 -10.05 -17.05 -24.49
CA GLU A 520 -9.30 -18.31 -24.47
C GLU A 520 -10.06 -19.45 -25.18
N GLU A 521 -11.36 -19.57 -24.94
CA GLU A 521 -12.22 -20.53 -25.63
C GLU A 521 -12.39 -20.17 -27.11
N TYR A 522 -12.57 -18.89 -27.43
CA TYR A 522 -12.73 -18.40 -28.80
C TYR A 522 -11.52 -18.73 -29.69
N VAL A 523 -10.30 -18.62 -29.15
CA VAL A 523 -9.06 -18.92 -29.88
C VAL A 523 -8.54 -20.34 -29.65
N ASP A 524 -9.30 -21.22 -28.98
CA ASP A 524 -8.91 -22.60 -28.62
C ASP A 524 -7.54 -22.66 -27.91
N GLY A 525 -7.31 -21.75 -26.94
CA GLY A 525 -6.04 -21.59 -26.24
C GLY A 525 -4.88 -21.06 -27.10
N GLY A 526 -5.14 -20.71 -28.35
CA GLY A 526 -4.18 -20.24 -29.35
C GLY A 526 -3.73 -18.79 -29.19
N PHE A 527 -3.34 -18.34 -28.00
CA PHE A 527 -2.72 -17.03 -27.83
C PHE A 527 -1.47 -17.13 -26.95
N TYR A 528 -0.35 -16.60 -27.43
CA TYR A 528 0.95 -16.90 -26.86
C TYR A 528 1.76 -15.63 -26.63
N ARG A 529 2.53 -15.64 -25.54
CA ARG A 529 3.53 -14.59 -25.30
C ARG A 529 4.68 -14.76 -26.27
N GLY A 530 5.24 -13.65 -26.74
CA GLY A 530 6.48 -13.65 -27.52
C GLY A 530 7.66 -14.23 -26.73
N MET A 531 8.75 -14.49 -27.44
CA MET A 531 9.83 -15.34 -26.95
C MET A 531 10.72 -14.63 -25.92
N THR A 532 11.02 -15.29 -24.80
CA THR A 532 12.04 -14.84 -23.85
C THR A 532 13.41 -15.36 -24.31
N ILE A 533 14.32 -14.43 -24.59
CA ILE A 533 15.61 -14.72 -25.23
C ILE A 533 16.77 -14.79 -24.21
N GLY A 534 16.72 -14.01 -23.12
CA GLY A 534 17.76 -14.01 -22.08
C GLY A 534 19.13 -13.41 -22.49
N CYS A 535 19.34 -13.04 -23.75
CA CYS A 535 20.50 -12.28 -24.24
C CYS A 535 20.16 -11.59 -25.58
N ASN A 536 19.60 -10.37 -25.51
CA ASN A 536 19.08 -9.71 -26.71
C ASN A 536 20.18 -9.35 -27.71
N GLU A 537 21.37 -9.02 -27.24
CA GLU A 537 22.52 -8.61 -28.07
C GLU A 537 23.09 -9.75 -28.92
N ALA A 538 22.94 -10.99 -28.43
CA ALA A 538 23.37 -12.16 -29.18
C ALA A 538 22.37 -12.55 -30.27
N PHE A 539 21.07 -12.53 -29.97
CA PHE A 539 20.05 -13.06 -30.89
C PHE A 539 19.33 -12.01 -31.72
N ILE A 540 19.32 -10.73 -31.32
CA ILE A 540 18.69 -9.66 -32.10
C ILE A 540 19.76 -8.83 -32.80
N ILE A 541 19.74 -8.89 -34.13
CA ILE A 541 20.73 -8.28 -35.01
C ILE A 541 20.06 -7.23 -35.91
N ASN A 542 20.85 -6.28 -36.41
CA ASN A 542 20.38 -5.31 -37.40
C ASN A 542 20.62 -5.81 -38.83
N GLU A 543 20.11 -5.06 -39.82
CA GLU A 543 20.27 -5.40 -41.24
C GLU A 543 21.73 -5.54 -41.67
N PHE A 544 22.65 -4.71 -41.14
CA PHE A 544 24.07 -4.80 -41.48
C PHE A 544 24.69 -6.14 -41.04
N VAL A 545 24.49 -6.52 -39.77
CA VAL A 545 24.99 -7.79 -39.23
C VAL A 545 24.34 -8.98 -39.95
N ARG A 546 23.04 -8.89 -40.26
CA ARG A 546 22.35 -9.89 -41.08
C ARG A 546 23.03 -10.10 -42.42
N GLN A 547 23.30 -9.02 -43.16
CA GLN A 547 23.94 -9.11 -44.48
C GLN A 547 25.35 -9.70 -44.37
N GLN A 548 26.11 -9.32 -43.34
CA GLN A 548 27.44 -9.87 -43.08
C GLN A 548 27.39 -11.39 -42.82
N LEU A 549 26.52 -11.85 -41.91
CA LEU A 549 26.40 -13.27 -41.56
C LEU A 549 25.97 -14.14 -42.74
N ILE A 550 25.09 -13.62 -43.60
CA ILE A 550 24.63 -14.31 -44.82
C ILE A 550 25.74 -14.31 -45.89
N PHE A 551 26.50 -13.23 -46.01
CA PHE A 551 27.63 -13.15 -46.93
C PHE A 551 28.75 -14.14 -46.57
N GLU A 552 29.09 -14.23 -45.29
CA GLU A 552 30.11 -15.16 -44.78
C GLU A 552 29.65 -16.63 -44.84
N ASN A 553 28.37 -16.89 -44.60
CA ASN A 553 27.78 -18.21 -44.73
C ASN A 553 26.31 -18.13 -45.19
N ALA A 554 26.04 -18.49 -46.44
CA ALA A 554 24.70 -18.38 -47.04
C ALA A 554 23.60 -19.12 -46.25
N ASN A 555 23.94 -20.25 -45.61
CA ASN A 555 23.01 -21.03 -44.79
C ASN A 555 22.52 -20.27 -43.55
N SER A 556 23.23 -19.23 -43.08
CA SER A 556 22.79 -18.35 -41.99
C SER A 556 21.39 -17.77 -42.23
N SER A 557 21.00 -17.58 -43.50
CA SER A 557 19.68 -17.07 -43.87
C SER A 557 18.51 -17.96 -43.40
N GLU A 558 18.75 -19.26 -43.19
CA GLU A 558 17.75 -20.20 -42.68
C GLU A 558 17.35 -19.88 -41.23
N LEU A 559 18.32 -19.44 -40.42
CA LEU A 559 18.15 -19.15 -38.99
C LEU A 559 17.75 -17.70 -38.72
N ILE A 560 17.97 -16.78 -39.66
CA ILE A 560 17.69 -15.35 -39.45
C ILE A 560 16.25 -15.04 -39.91
N LYS A 561 15.40 -14.62 -38.99
CA LYS A 561 13.99 -14.25 -39.25
C LYS A 561 13.74 -12.78 -38.91
N PRO A 562 12.81 -12.08 -39.60
CA PRO A 562 12.42 -10.73 -39.20
C PRO A 562 11.96 -10.69 -37.73
N SER A 563 12.33 -9.65 -37.00
CA SER A 563 12.03 -9.51 -35.57
C SER A 563 11.12 -8.35 -35.26
N LEU A 564 10.30 -8.50 -34.21
CA LEU A 564 9.38 -7.47 -33.76
C LEU A 564 9.41 -7.28 -32.24
N ARG A 565 9.32 -6.04 -31.79
CA ARG A 565 9.26 -5.66 -30.36
C ARG A 565 8.05 -4.76 -30.10
N GLY A 566 7.58 -4.72 -28.86
CA GLY A 566 6.37 -3.95 -28.52
C GLY A 566 6.45 -2.46 -28.86
N ARG A 567 7.65 -1.87 -28.85
CA ARG A 567 7.89 -0.45 -29.20
C ARG A 567 7.80 -0.15 -30.70
N THR A 568 7.94 -1.16 -31.57
CA THR A 568 7.92 -1.03 -33.03
C THR A 568 6.55 -1.38 -33.62
N LEU A 569 5.61 -1.80 -32.78
CA LEU A 569 4.25 -2.11 -33.21
C LEU A 569 3.49 -0.83 -33.57
N LYS A 570 2.82 -0.83 -34.71
CA LYS A 570 1.81 0.15 -35.10
C LYS A 570 0.44 -0.52 -35.19
N LYS A 571 -0.62 0.28 -35.08
CA LYS A 571 -2.00 -0.20 -35.20
C LYS A 571 -2.23 -0.75 -36.62
N TRP A 572 -3.05 -1.79 -36.74
CA TRP A 572 -3.50 -2.45 -37.97
C TRP A 572 -2.45 -3.29 -38.70
N LYS A 573 -1.26 -2.76 -39.00
CA LYS A 573 -0.28 -3.44 -39.86
C LYS A 573 1.12 -3.44 -39.25
N VAL A 574 1.84 -4.55 -39.42
CA VAL A 574 3.27 -4.62 -39.13
C VAL A 574 4.03 -3.75 -40.13
N GLU A 575 4.88 -2.87 -39.63
CA GLU A 575 5.84 -2.16 -40.47
C GLU A 575 7.14 -2.94 -40.57
N ALA A 576 7.81 -2.82 -41.71
CA ALA A 576 9.12 -3.42 -41.92
C ALA A 576 10.11 -2.93 -40.86
N THR A 577 10.66 -3.86 -40.08
CA THR A 577 11.70 -3.57 -39.11
C THR A 577 13.08 -3.83 -39.73
N ASN A 578 14.06 -3.03 -39.32
CA ASN A 578 15.47 -3.30 -39.60
C ASN A 578 16.11 -4.19 -38.51
N GLU A 579 15.29 -4.94 -37.77
CA GLU A 579 15.68 -5.85 -36.69
C GLU A 579 15.36 -7.29 -37.09
N TYR A 580 16.30 -8.20 -36.85
CA TYR A 580 16.17 -9.62 -37.15
C TYR A 580 16.56 -10.46 -35.94
N MET A 581 15.99 -11.65 -35.85
CA MET A 581 16.26 -12.61 -34.79
C MET A 581 16.96 -13.82 -35.38
N ILE A 582 18.05 -14.25 -34.74
CA ILE A 582 18.65 -15.57 -34.95
C ILE A 582 17.75 -16.57 -34.20
N VAL A 583 16.99 -17.37 -34.92
CA VAL A 583 16.04 -18.33 -34.37
C VAL A 583 16.65 -19.73 -34.49
N ILE A 584 17.19 -20.21 -33.38
CA ILE A 584 17.62 -21.61 -33.22
C ILE A 584 16.69 -22.23 -32.19
N ALA A 585 15.61 -22.87 -32.64
CA ALA A 585 14.67 -23.53 -31.75
C ALA A 585 15.38 -24.63 -30.94
N SER A 586 14.88 -24.92 -29.74
CA SER A 586 15.43 -26.00 -28.93
C SER A 586 15.44 -27.33 -29.70
N SER A 587 16.50 -28.13 -29.54
CA SER A 587 16.55 -29.52 -30.05
C SER A 587 15.45 -30.43 -29.48
N THR A 588 14.61 -29.94 -28.55
CA THR A 588 13.40 -30.61 -28.07
C THR A 588 12.15 -30.29 -28.91
N ASN A 589 12.21 -29.24 -29.73
CA ASN A 589 11.13 -28.79 -30.60
C ASN A 589 11.42 -29.04 -32.08
N GLU A 590 12.69 -28.96 -32.49
CA GLU A 590 13.12 -29.10 -33.87
C GLU A 590 14.33 -30.04 -33.96
N GLU A 591 14.40 -30.85 -35.00
CA GLU A 591 15.51 -31.78 -35.22
C GLU A 591 16.60 -31.11 -36.05
N TRP A 592 17.69 -30.75 -35.38
CA TRP A 592 18.90 -30.19 -35.96
C TRP A 592 19.95 -31.28 -36.23
N PRO A 593 20.94 -31.03 -37.12
CA PRO A 593 22.06 -31.95 -37.33
C PRO A 593 22.82 -32.33 -36.05
N TRP A 594 22.78 -31.48 -35.02
CA TRP A 594 23.41 -31.71 -33.72
C TRP A 594 22.47 -32.29 -32.65
N SER A 595 21.15 -32.42 -32.90
CA SER A 595 20.17 -32.80 -31.88
C SER A 595 20.44 -34.20 -31.28
N ASN A 596 20.95 -35.11 -32.10
CA ASN A 596 21.27 -36.51 -31.74
C ASN A 596 22.76 -36.74 -31.43
N ALA A 597 23.56 -35.69 -31.24
CA ALA A 597 24.97 -35.81 -30.88
C ALA A 597 25.15 -36.51 -29.51
N ARG A 598 26.26 -37.24 -29.33
CA ARG A 598 26.51 -38.03 -28.13
C ARG A 598 26.79 -37.19 -26.89
N ASN A 599 27.34 -35.99 -27.09
CA ASN A 599 27.64 -35.02 -26.03
C ASN A 599 27.65 -33.59 -26.57
N ALA A 600 27.68 -32.61 -25.67
CA ALA A 600 27.65 -31.19 -26.01
C ALA A 600 28.83 -30.74 -26.90
N SER A 601 30.04 -31.29 -26.69
CA SER A 601 31.22 -30.94 -27.49
C SER A 601 31.15 -31.48 -28.92
N GLU A 602 30.49 -32.62 -29.14
CA GLU A 602 30.17 -33.10 -30.49
C GLU A 602 29.08 -32.23 -31.14
N ALA A 603 28.04 -31.88 -30.39
CA ALA A 603 26.97 -31.00 -30.86
C ALA A 603 27.52 -29.62 -31.31
N GLU A 604 28.40 -29.03 -30.51
CA GLU A 604 29.03 -27.72 -30.77
C GLU A 604 29.91 -27.75 -32.03
N ARG A 605 30.70 -28.82 -32.23
CA ARG A 605 31.49 -29.00 -33.47
C ARG A 605 30.62 -29.17 -34.72
N ILE A 606 29.48 -29.85 -34.59
CA ILE A 606 28.51 -29.97 -35.69
C ILE A 606 27.88 -28.61 -35.98
N PHE A 607 27.51 -27.86 -34.95
CA PHE A 607 26.96 -26.51 -35.10
C PHE A 607 27.95 -25.55 -35.78
N GLU A 608 29.20 -25.50 -35.32
CA GLU A 608 30.28 -24.70 -35.93
C GLU A 608 30.48 -25.03 -37.42
N ARG A 609 30.47 -26.31 -37.78
CA ARG A 609 30.62 -26.73 -39.19
C ARG A 609 29.40 -26.39 -40.03
N THR A 610 28.20 -26.44 -39.45
CA THR A 610 26.94 -26.25 -40.19
C THR A 610 26.63 -24.78 -40.41
N TYR A 611 26.86 -23.94 -39.40
CA TYR A 611 26.60 -22.50 -39.40
C TYR A 611 27.80 -21.71 -38.84
N PRO A 612 28.96 -21.70 -39.53
CA PRO A 612 30.21 -21.14 -39.00
C PRO A 612 30.12 -19.64 -38.64
N ALA A 613 29.43 -18.83 -39.46
CA ALA A 613 29.27 -17.40 -39.19
C ALA A 613 28.38 -17.15 -37.96
N ILE A 614 27.24 -17.85 -37.85
CA ILE A 614 26.35 -17.76 -36.68
C ILE A 614 27.06 -18.25 -35.41
N TYR A 615 27.82 -19.36 -35.51
CA TYR A 615 28.61 -19.86 -34.40
C TYR A 615 29.62 -18.83 -33.92
N GLN A 616 30.43 -18.25 -34.81
CA GLN A 616 31.41 -17.22 -34.44
C GLN A 616 30.75 -16.01 -33.76
N HIS A 617 29.61 -15.55 -34.30
CA HIS A 617 28.82 -14.48 -33.71
C HIS A 617 28.35 -14.83 -32.29
N LEU A 618 27.67 -15.96 -32.09
CA LEU A 618 27.16 -16.37 -30.78
C LEU A 618 28.30 -16.70 -29.80
N ASN A 619 29.42 -17.22 -30.28
CA ASN A 619 30.59 -17.54 -29.46
C ASN A 619 31.22 -16.29 -28.82
N SER A 620 31.09 -15.12 -29.44
CA SER A 620 31.49 -13.84 -28.81
C SER A 620 30.68 -13.51 -27.54
N TYR A 621 29.51 -14.15 -27.37
CA TYR A 621 28.64 -14.03 -26.20
C TYR A 621 28.61 -15.28 -25.32
N ARG A 622 29.52 -16.24 -25.53
CA ARG A 622 29.45 -17.60 -24.96
C ARG A 622 29.18 -17.65 -23.47
N GLU A 623 29.95 -16.91 -22.66
CA GLU A 623 29.81 -16.90 -21.21
C GLU A 623 28.41 -16.46 -20.78
N ARG A 624 27.90 -15.38 -21.39
CA ARG A 624 26.56 -14.87 -21.14
C ARG A 624 25.47 -15.86 -21.57
N LEU A 625 25.66 -16.55 -22.70
CA LEU A 625 24.70 -17.51 -23.22
C LEU A 625 24.56 -18.75 -22.33
N ILE A 626 25.67 -19.23 -21.75
CA ILE A 626 25.70 -20.37 -20.83
C ILE A 626 25.07 -20.03 -19.49
N ALA A 627 25.23 -18.79 -19.03
CA ALA A 627 24.63 -18.31 -17.79
C ALA A 627 23.10 -18.11 -17.88
N ARG A 628 22.48 -18.24 -19.06
CA ARG A 628 21.03 -18.06 -19.21
C ARG A 628 20.26 -19.22 -18.61
N GLU A 629 19.23 -18.88 -17.84
CA GLU A 629 18.22 -19.84 -17.39
C GLU A 629 17.28 -20.26 -18.54
N ASP A 630 16.98 -19.36 -19.48
CA ASP A 630 16.06 -19.56 -20.62
C ASP A 630 16.73 -20.15 -21.88
N GLN A 631 17.63 -21.11 -21.74
CA GLN A 631 18.28 -21.79 -22.89
C GLN A 631 17.53 -23.05 -23.34
N GLY A 632 17.77 -23.49 -24.58
CA GLY A 632 17.30 -24.77 -25.10
C GLY A 632 18.09 -25.97 -24.54
N LYS A 633 18.22 -27.03 -25.34
CA LYS A 633 19.04 -28.20 -24.96
C LYS A 633 20.52 -27.84 -24.91
N PHE A 634 20.92 -26.91 -25.78
CA PHE A 634 22.27 -26.36 -25.84
C PHE A 634 22.25 -24.84 -25.67
N TYR A 635 23.38 -24.26 -25.25
CA TYR A 635 23.43 -22.84 -24.84
C TYR A 635 23.19 -21.84 -25.98
N TRP A 636 23.43 -22.25 -27.23
CA TRP A 636 23.15 -21.46 -28.43
C TRP A 636 21.68 -21.54 -28.88
N GLU A 637 20.87 -22.39 -28.27
CA GLU A 637 19.46 -22.55 -28.60
C GLU A 637 18.56 -21.64 -27.75
N LEU A 638 17.42 -21.25 -28.30
CA LEU A 638 16.35 -20.58 -27.60
C LEU A 638 15.55 -21.59 -26.76
N ARG A 639 14.88 -21.09 -25.72
CA ARG A 639 14.08 -21.93 -24.81
C ARG A 639 13.07 -22.82 -25.54
N SER A 640 12.78 -23.97 -24.96
CA SER A 640 11.75 -24.87 -25.50
C SER A 640 10.37 -24.24 -25.40
N CYS A 641 9.60 -24.25 -26.49
CA CYS A 641 8.24 -23.69 -26.59
C CYS A 641 7.36 -24.52 -27.54
N ALA A 642 6.12 -24.82 -27.17
CA ALA A 642 5.21 -25.61 -28.03
C ALA A 642 4.68 -24.82 -29.24
N TYR A 643 4.78 -23.49 -29.23
CA TYR A 643 4.11 -22.59 -30.18
C TYR A 643 5.01 -22.05 -31.32
N TYR A 644 6.22 -22.62 -31.55
CA TYR A 644 7.11 -22.18 -32.64
C TYR A 644 6.42 -22.15 -34.01
N ALA A 645 5.61 -23.17 -34.31
CA ALA A 645 4.84 -23.25 -35.56
C ALA A 645 3.82 -22.10 -35.73
N GLY A 646 3.39 -21.47 -34.63
CA GLY A 646 2.48 -20.33 -34.65
C GLY A 646 3.10 -19.08 -35.28
N PHE A 647 4.42 -18.86 -35.15
CA PHE A 647 5.09 -17.71 -35.79
C PHE A 647 5.10 -17.78 -37.31
N ALA A 648 5.03 -19.00 -37.88
CA ALA A 648 5.04 -19.25 -39.31
C ALA A 648 3.66 -19.11 -39.99
N LYS A 649 2.60 -18.92 -39.21
CA LYS A 649 1.24 -18.62 -39.69
C LYS A 649 1.04 -17.11 -39.75
N PRO A 650 0.14 -16.59 -40.60
CA PRO A 650 -0.32 -15.23 -40.41
C PRO A 650 -1.02 -15.13 -39.05
N LYS A 651 -0.91 -13.96 -38.44
CA LYS A 651 -1.22 -13.80 -37.02
C LYS A 651 -1.58 -12.37 -36.66
N ILE A 652 -2.42 -12.25 -35.63
CA ILE A 652 -2.64 -10.97 -34.95
C ILE A 652 -1.59 -10.83 -33.85
N ILE A 653 -1.01 -9.64 -33.71
CA ILE A 653 0.00 -9.32 -32.71
C ILE A 653 -0.45 -8.10 -31.92
N TYR A 654 -0.19 -8.08 -30.62
CA TYR A 654 -0.46 -6.93 -29.76
C TYR A 654 0.61 -6.74 -28.67
N PRO A 655 0.84 -5.49 -28.20
CA PRO A 655 1.86 -5.21 -27.19
C PRO A 655 1.44 -5.72 -25.81
N GLN A 656 2.41 -6.11 -24.98
CA GLN A 656 2.16 -6.46 -23.57
C GLN A 656 1.66 -5.24 -22.77
N THR A 657 2.14 -4.04 -23.07
CA THR A 657 1.83 -2.82 -22.30
C THR A 657 1.67 -1.62 -23.23
N ALA A 658 0.53 -0.93 -23.21
CA ALA A 658 0.25 0.22 -24.08
C ALA A 658 -0.83 1.15 -23.49
N LYS A 659 -0.94 2.40 -23.99
CA LYS A 659 -1.97 3.37 -23.54
C LYS A 659 -3.41 2.94 -23.91
N SER A 660 -3.53 2.25 -25.02
CA SER A 660 -4.72 1.58 -25.55
C SER A 660 -4.24 0.38 -26.33
N LEU A 661 -5.10 -0.61 -26.58
CA LEU A 661 -4.71 -1.72 -27.43
C LEU A 661 -4.57 -1.24 -28.88
N TYR A 662 -3.42 -1.52 -29.47
CA TYR A 662 -3.21 -1.41 -30.91
C TYR A 662 -2.69 -2.74 -31.43
N ALA A 663 -3.61 -3.55 -31.95
CA ALA A 663 -3.30 -4.84 -32.55
C ALA A 663 -3.00 -4.66 -34.04
N CYS A 664 -2.12 -5.50 -34.58
CA CYS A 664 -1.78 -5.52 -35.99
C CYS A 664 -1.85 -6.93 -36.58
N TYR A 665 -2.02 -6.99 -37.90
CA TYR A 665 -1.93 -8.22 -38.67
C TYR A 665 -0.53 -8.40 -39.25
N ASP A 666 0.05 -9.57 -39.04
CA ASP A 666 1.35 -9.97 -39.54
C ASP A 666 1.22 -11.09 -40.57
N THR A 667 1.55 -10.80 -41.82
CA THR A 667 1.69 -11.78 -42.91
C THR A 667 3.14 -12.18 -43.17
N ASP A 668 4.10 -11.44 -42.60
CA ASP A 668 5.53 -11.55 -42.89
C ASP A 668 6.23 -12.57 -41.97
N LYS A 669 5.45 -13.29 -41.15
CA LYS A 669 5.91 -14.38 -40.29
C LYS A 669 7.02 -13.92 -39.34
N THR A 670 6.89 -12.70 -38.82
CA THR A 670 7.86 -12.09 -37.91
C THR A 670 7.92 -12.84 -36.58
N PHE A 671 9.09 -12.83 -35.95
CA PHE A 671 9.33 -13.41 -34.62
C PHE A 671 9.32 -12.31 -33.55
N GLY A 672 8.36 -12.40 -32.65
CA GLY A 672 8.15 -11.47 -31.54
C GLY A 672 8.91 -11.84 -30.27
N VAL A 673 9.48 -10.85 -29.59
CA VAL A 673 10.04 -11.04 -28.23
C VAL A 673 8.97 -10.93 -27.15
N ASN A 674 9.30 -11.27 -25.90
CA ASN A 674 8.40 -11.30 -24.74
C ASN A 674 7.65 -9.99 -24.36
N SER A 675 7.87 -8.91 -25.11
CA SER A 675 7.16 -7.63 -24.99
C SER A 675 5.85 -7.57 -25.79
N ILE A 676 5.53 -8.64 -26.52
CA ILE A 676 4.29 -8.76 -27.32
C ILE A 676 3.62 -10.10 -27.05
N TYR A 677 2.37 -10.20 -27.47
CA TYR A 677 1.61 -11.44 -27.60
C TYR A 677 1.16 -11.61 -29.04
N PHE A 678 0.89 -12.84 -29.44
CA PHE A 678 0.38 -13.15 -30.78
C PHE A 678 -0.67 -14.25 -30.77
N ILE A 679 -1.54 -14.23 -31.77
CA ILE A 679 -2.67 -15.13 -31.99
C ILE A 679 -2.54 -15.63 -33.44
N PRO A 680 -2.20 -16.91 -33.70
CA PRO A 680 -1.99 -17.44 -35.04
C PRO A 680 -3.32 -17.71 -35.73
N THR A 681 -3.98 -16.65 -36.17
CA THR A 681 -5.29 -16.63 -36.83
C THR A 681 -5.32 -15.61 -37.97
N ASP A 682 -6.12 -15.92 -38.99
CA ASP A 682 -6.41 -15.06 -40.14
C ASP A 682 -7.75 -14.31 -39.97
N ASP A 683 -8.35 -14.37 -38.78
CA ASP A 683 -9.64 -13.74 -38.47
C ASP A 683 -9.52 -12.20 -38.35
N LEU A 684 -9.58 -11.50 -39.48
CA LEU A 684 -9.58 -10.03 -39.51
C LEU A 684 -10.78 -9.40 -38.78
N SER A 685 -11.88 -10.14 -38.58
CA SER A 685 -13.01 -9.63 -37.78
C SER A 685 -12.67 -9.58 -36.29
N LEU A 686 -11.82 -10.49 -35.79
CA LEU A 686 -11.27 -10.41 -34.44
C LEU A 686 -10.32 -9.21 -34.30
N LEU A 687 -9.49 -8.95 -35.32
CA LEU A 687 -8.61 -7.78 -35.34
C LEU A 687 -9.41 -6.46 -35.23
N ALA A 688 -10.56 -6.39 -35.91
CA ALA A 688 -11.46 -5.25 -35.80
C ALA A 688 -11.96 -5.02 -34.36
N ILE A 689 -12.39 -6.10 -33.69
CA ILE A 689 -12.88 -6.03 -32.30
C ILE A 689 -11.78 -5.58 -31.34
N LEU A 690 -10.58 -6.17 -31.44
CA LEU A 690 -9.45 -5.82 -30.56
C LEU A 690 -9.00 -4.36 -30.72
N ASN A 691 -9.22 -3.76 -31.89
CA ASN A 691 -8.89 -2.36 -32.18
C ASN A 691 -10.07 -1.38 -32.00
N SER A 692 -11.23 -1.86 -31.54
CA SER A 692 -12.44 -1.05 -31.34
C SER A 692 -12.40 -0.22 -30.06
N GLN A 693 -13.17 0.87 -30.04
CA GLN A 693 -13.38 1.69 -28.87
C GLN A 693 -14.07 0.91 -27.74
N LEU A 694 -14.96 -0.04 -28.05
CA LEU A 694 -15.61 -0.88 -27.03
C LEU A 694 -14.60 -1.74 -26.27
N PHE A 695 -13.66 -2.37 -27.01
CA PHE A 695 -12.61 -3.18 -26.39
C PHE A 695 -11.70 -2.31 -25.51
N ASP A 696 -11.27 -1.14 -26.01
CA ASP A 696 -10.43 -0.22 -25.23
C ASP A 696 -11.16 0.26 -23.97
N TRP A 697 -12.43 0.63 -24.06
CA TRP A 697 -13.25 1.01 -22.91
C TRP A 697 -13.38 -0.13 -21.88
N TYR A 698 -13.60 -1.36 -22.34
CA TYR A 698 -13.63 -2.54 -21.47
C TYR A 698 -12.28 -2.76 -20.77
N ALA A 699 -11.18 -2.71 -21.52
CA ALA A 699 -9.83 -2.90 -21.00
C ALA A 699 -9.47 -1.84 -19.95
N ARG A 700 -9.83 -0.57 -20.17
CA ARG A 700 -9.62 0.54 -19.20
C ARG A 700 -10.26 0.28 -17.83
N HIS A 701 -11.37 -0.45 -17.79
CA HIS A 701 -12.06 -0.78 -16.55
C HIS A 701 -11.53 -2.06 -15.89
N LYS A 702 -11.20 -3.09 -16.69
CA LYS A 702 -10.93 -4.44 -16.18
C LYS A 702 -9.46 -4.77 -16.05
N PHE A 703 -8.59 -4.16 -16.86
CA PHE A 703 -7.18 -4.54 -16.94
C PHE A 703 -6.38 -3.75 -15.90
N GLN A 704 -5.23 -4.29 -15.51
CA GLN A 704 -4.27 -3.55 -14.72
C GLN A 704 -3.65 -2.45 -15.58
N SER A 705 -3.45 -1.27 -15.01
CA SER A 705 -2.81 -0.14 -15.66
C SER A 705 -1.66 0.35 -14.79
N LEU A 706 -0.58 0.78 -15.43
CA LEU A 706 0.44 1.63 -14.81
C LEU A 706 -0.08 3.07 -14.87
N ASN A 707 -0.37 3.68 -13.72
CA ASN A 707 -1.09 4.95 -13.57
C ASN A 707 -2.55 4.88 -14.03
N ASP A 708 -3.32 5.96 -13.83
CA ASP A 708 -4.74 6.02 -14.22
C ASP A 708 -4.90 5.78 -15.74
N PRO A 709 -5.63 4.74 -16.16
CA PRO A 709 -5.86 4.47 -17.57
C PRO A 709 -6.52 5.66 -18.27
N TRP A 710 -7.41 6.41 -17.61
CA TRP A 710 -8.11 7.57 -18.17
C TRP A 710 -7.26 8.85 -18.21
N ALA A 711 -6.11 8.88 -17.54
CA ALA A 711 -5.19 10.02 -17.51
C ALA A 711 -3.83 9.69 -18.14
N GLY A 712 -3.83 8.96 -19.27
CA GLY A 712 -2.61 8.67 -20.04
C GLY A 712 -1.76 7.51 -19.50
N GLY A 713 -2.28 6.75 -18.53
CA GLY A 713 -1.71 5.50 -18.04
C GLY A 713 -1.57 4.42 -19.11
N ARG A 714 -0.83 3.36 -18.77
CA ARG A 714 -0.51 2.25 -19.69
C ARG A 714 -1.12 0.95 -19.19
N LEU A 715 -2.12 0.45 -19.90
CA LEU A 715 -2.76 -0.83 -19.70
C LEU A 715 -1.78 -1.99 -19.95
N GLN A 716 -1.93 -3.04 -19.15
CA GLN A 716 -1.19 -4.29 -19.26
C GLN A 716 -2.10 -5.38 -19.87
N PHE A 717 -1.83 -5.76 -21.11
CA PHE A 717 -2.57 -6.78 -21.87
C PHE A 717 -1.99 -8.18 -21.62
N LEU A 718 -1.86 -8.56 -20.35
CA LEU A 718 -1.33 -9.87 -19.95
C LEU A 718 -2.34 -11.00 -20.22
N ALA A 719 -1.82 -12.21 -20.42
CA ALA A 719 -2.64 -13.40 -20.66
C ALA A 719 -3.74 -13.62 -19.61
N GLN A 720 -3.43 -13.34 -18.34
CA GLN A 720 -4.38 -13.50 -17.24
C GLN A 720 -5.63 -12.61 -17.35
N TYR A 721 -5.53 -11.48 -18.04
CA TYR A 721 -6.67 -10.59 -18.30
C TYR A 721 -7.31 -10.92 -19.65
N MET A 722 -6.47 -11.08 -20.70
CA MET A 722 -6.93 -11.34 -22.06
C MET A 722 -7.80 -12.59 -22.16
N LYS A 723 -7.47 -13.67 -21.44
CA LYS A 723 -8.23 -14.92 -21.49
C LYS A 723 -9.71 -14.78 -21.11
N HIS A 724 -10.05 -13.78 -20.29
CA HIS A 724 -11.41 -13.53 -19.81
C HIS A 724 -12.19 -12.52 -20.66
N VAL A 725 -11.60 -11.96 -21.72
CA VAL A 725 -12.30 -10.99 -22.57
C VAL A 725 -13.48 -11.69 -23.26
N PRO A 726 -14.71 -11.13 -23.19
CA PRO A 726 -15.86 -11.69 -23.89
C PRO A 726 -15.80 -11.40 -25.39
N ILE A 727 -15.86 -12.44 -26.21
CA ILE A 727 -15.90 -12.35 -27.68
C ILE A 727 -17.22 -12.94 -28.18
N VAL A 728 -18.03 -12.11 -28.83
CA VAL A 728 -19.31 -12.53 -29.41
C VAL A 728 -19.06 -13.33 -30.68
N ASP A 729 -19.79 -14.42 -30.90
CA ASP A 729 -19.78 -15.09 -32.20
C ASP A 729 -20.45 -14.22 -33.28
N ARG A 730 -19.84 -14.21 -34.47
CA ARG A 730 -20.30 -13.41 -35.62
C ARG A 730 -20.96 -14.30 -36.66
N THR A 731 -22.10 -13.85 -37.19
CA THR A 731 -22.67 -14.46 -38.40
C THR A 731 -21.74 -14.27 -39.60
N ALA A 732 -21.93 -15.06 -40.66
CA ALA A 732 -21.13 -14.95 -41.88
C ALA A 732 -21.17 -13.52 -42.49
N THR A 733 -22.33 -12.87 -42.45
CA THR A 733 -22.50 -11.49 -42.94
C THR A 733 -21.73 -10.49 -42.10
N GLN A 734 -21.83 -10.55 -40.77
CA GLN A 734 -21.11 -9.65 -39.86
C GLN A 734 -19.60 -9.84 -39.96
N ARG A 735 -19.14 -11.09 -40.09
CA ARG A 735 -17.72 -11.41 -40.30
C ARG A 735 -17.22 -10.78 -41.60
N ALA A 736 -17.96 -10.95 -42.69
CA ALA A 736 -17.59 -10.36 -43.99
C ALA A 736 -17.56 -8.82 -43.96
N GLU A 737 -18.51 -8.18 -43.27
CA GLU A 737 -18.56 -6.72 -43.13
C GLU A 737 -17.33 -6.17 -42.40
N LEU A 738 -17.00 -6.72 -41.22
CA LEU A 738 -15.80 -6.30 -40.47
C LEU A 738 -14.51 -6.60 -41.24
N THR A 739 -14.41 -7.77 -41.86
CA THR A 739 -13.25 -8.14 -42.68
C THR A 739 -13.02 -7.14 -43.81
N ASN A 740 -14.08 -6.75 -44.54
CA ASN A 740 -13.96 -5.77 -45.63
C ASN A 740 -13.46 -4.41 -45.13
N LEU A 741 -13.95 -3.93 -43.98
CA LEU A 741 -13.49 -2.68 -43.37
C LEU A 741 -11.99 -2.75 -43.01
N VAL A 742 -11.56 -3.87 -42.41
CA VAL A 742 -10.14 -4.07 -42.05
C VAL A 742 -9.26 -4.19 -43.29
N GLU A 743 -9.67 -4.92 -44.31
CA GLU A 743 -8.91 -5.04 -45.57
C GLU A 743 -8.67 -3.68 -46.23
N ARG A 744 -9.65 -2.77 -46.18
CA ARG A 744 -9.49 -1.40 -46.66
C ARG A 744 -8.44 -0.61 -45.86
N ILE A 745 -8.38 -0.79 -44.55
CA ILE A 745 -7.33 -0.19 -43.71
C ILE A 745 -5.96 -0.80 -44.04
N LEU A 746 -5.87 -2.12 -44.19
CA LEU A 746 -4.61 -2.81 -44.50
C LEU A 746 -4.05 -2.46 -45.89
N ALA A 747 -4.93 -2.13 -46.83
CA ALA A 747 -4.57 -1.69 -48.17
C ALA A 747 -4.00 -0.26 -48.20
N ASP A 748 -4.50 0.64 -47.34
CA ASP A 748 -4.05 2.04 -47.27
C ASP A 748 -4.04 2.60 -45.83
N PRO A 749 -3.08 2.14 -45.00
CA PRO A 749 -3.04 2.43 -43.56
C PRO A 749 -2.63 3.86 -43.23
N GLU A 750 -2.07 4.62 -44.19
CA GLU A 750 -1.61 6.00 -44.03
C GLU A 750 -2.62 7.02 -44.57
N SER A 751 -3.77 6.56 -45.09
CA SER A 751 -4.80 7.45 -45.59
C SER A 751 -5.50 8.23 -44.48
N GLY A 752 -5.85 9.49 -44.75
CA GLY A 752 -6.69 10.30 -43.85
C GLY A 752 -8.09 9.70 -43.59
N GLY A 753 -8.49 8.66 -44.33
CA GLY A 753 -9.76 7.97 -44.21
C GLY A 753 -9.80 6.83 -43.20
N VAL A 754 -8.66 6.43 -42.60
CA VAL A 754 -8.62 5.32 -41.62
C VAL A 754 -9.54 5.60 -40.43
N ARG A 755 -9.52 6.82 -39.88
CA ARG A 755 -10.39 7.21 -38.74
C ARG A 755 -11.88 7.03 -39.05
N ASP A 756 -12.32 7.32 -40.27
CA ASP A 756 -13.72 7.13 -40.66
C ASP A 756 -14.11 5.66 -40.79
N ILE A 757 -13.16 4.80 -41.14
CA ILE A 757 -13.36 3.35 -41.16
C ILE A 757 -13.39 2.80 -39.73
N GLU A 758 -12.52 3.28 -38.85
CA GLU A 758 -12.53 2.91 -37.42
C GLU A 758 -13.88 3.24 -36.76
N ARG A 759 -14.45 4.41 -37.01
CA ARG A 759 -15.80 4.76 -36.53
C ARG A 759 -16.88 3.81 -37.05
N LYS A 760 -16.76 3.31 -38.28
CA LYS A 760 -17.69 2.31 -38.83
C LYS A 760 -17.50 0.95 -38.15
N ILE A 761 -16.26 0.56 -37.88
CA ILE A 761 -15.96 -0.64 -37.10
C ILE A 761 -16.61 -0.53 -35.72
N ASP A 762 -16.48 0.62 -35.04
CA ASP A 762 -17.09 0.83 -33.72
C ASP A 762 -18.61 0.68 -33.76
N VAL A 763 -19.29 1.25 -34.76
CA VAL A 763 -20.74 1.09 -34.95
C VAL A 763 -21.14 -0.38 -35.10
N VAL A 764 -20.42 -1.14 -35.94
CA VAL A 764 -20.70 -2.58 -36.14
C VAL A 764 -20.42 -3.36 -34.86
N VAL A 765 -19.35 -3.04 -34.13
CA VAL A 765 -19.00 -3.68 -32.87
C VAL A 765 -20.04 -3.38 -31.79
N TYR A 766 -20.55 -2.16 -31.67
CA TYR A 766 -21.63 -1.84 -30.73
C TYR A 766 -22.89 -2.66 -31.02
N GLN A 767 -23.25 -2.81 -32.30
CA GLN A 767 -24.39 -3.64 -32.71
C GLN A 767 -24.16 -5.12 -32.39
N LEU A 768 -22.94 -5.63 -32.59
CA LEU A 768 -22.57 -7.02 -32.27
C LEU A 768 -22.74 -7.34 -30.79
N TYR A 769 -22.37 -6.42 -29.91
CA TYR A 769 -22.53 -6.57 -28.45
C TYR A 769 -23.92 -6.12 -27.95
N GLY A 770 -24.83 -5.74 -28.86
CA GLY A 770 -26.20 -5.37 -28.55
C GLY A 770 -26.32 -4.10 -27.70
N LEU A 771 -25.42 -3.13 -27.88
CA LEU A 771 -25.44 -1.88 -27.12
C LEU A 771 -26.61 -0.98 -27.52
N THR A 772 -27.21 -0.35 -26.52
CA THR A 772 -28.22 0.70 -26.65
C THR A 772 -27.57 2.06 -26.86
N ASP A 773 -28.33 3.04 -27.37
CA ASP A 773 -27.82 4.41 -27.55
C ASP A 773 -27.30 5.03 -26.24
N ALA A 774 -27.94 4.71 -25.11
CA ALA A 774 -27.49 5.18 -23.79
C ALA A 774 -26.15 4.56 -23.37
N GLU A 775 -25.92 3.27 -23.66
CA GLU A 775 -24.64 2.60 -23.39
C GLU A 775 -23.52 3.10 -24.31
N ILE A 776 -23.83 3.37 -25.58
CA ILE A 776 -22.88 3.98 -26.52
C ILE A 776 -22.52 5.39 -26.04
N GLU A 777 -23.51 6.18 -25.62
CA GLU A 777 -23.27 7.53 -25.10
C GLU A 777 -22.47 7.52 -23.80
N LEU A 778 -22.68 6.53 -22.93
CA LEU A 778 -21.85 6.31 -21.74
C LEU A 778 -20.38 6.10 -22.11
N ILE A 779 -20.09 5.23 -23.09
CA ILE A 779 -18.72 5.00 -23.57
C ILE A 779 -18.11 6.31 -24.06
N LYS A 780 -18.80 7.00 -24.97
CA LYS A 780 -18.33 8.29 -25.54
C LYS A 780 -18.11 9.35 -24.46
N ARG A 781 -19.01 9.43 -23.48
CA ARG A 781 -18.88 10.32 -22.33
C ARG A 781 -17.63 10.01 -21.51
N SER A 782 -17.31 8.74 -21.25
CA SER A 782 -16.07 8.36 -20.54
C SER A 782 -14.81 8.91 -21.23
N TYR A 783 -14.74 8.89 -22.57
CA TYR A 783 -13.62 9.47 -23.31
C TYR A 783 -13.61 11.00 -23.24
N ARG A 784 -14.76 11.67 -23.38
CA ARG A 784 -14.84 13.14 -23.29
C ARG A 784 -14.46 13.66 -21.91
N ASP A 785 -14.94 13.00 -20.85
CA ASP A 785 -14.64 13.36 -19.46
C ASP A 785 -13.14 13.19 -19.15
N ALA A 786 -12.46 12.30 -19.87
CA ALA A 786 -11.02 12.09 -19.81
C ALA A 786 -10.21 13.01 -20.76
N GLY A 787 -10.86 13.90 -21.50
CA GLY A 787 -10.18 14.75 -22.51
C GLY A 787 -9.57 13.97 -23.67
N MET A 788 -10.07 12.75 -23.94
CA MET A 788 -9.59 11.87 -24.99
C MET A 788 -10.45 12.02 -26.26
N GLU A 789 -9.85 11.74 -27.43
CA GLU A 789 -10.61 11.68 -28.70
C GLU A 789 -11.66 10.55 -28.65
N VAL A 790 -12.87 10.86 -29.15
CA VAL A 790 -14.01 9.94 -29.30
C VAL A 790 -14.05 9.34 -30.68
#